data_AF-A0A847HLM3-F1
#
_entry.id   AF-A0A847HLM3-F1
#
_cell.length_a   1.000
_cell.length_b   1.000
_cell.length_c   1.000
_cell.angle_alpha   90.00
_cell.angle_beta   90.00
_cell.angle_gamma   90.00
#
_symmetry.space_group_name_H-M   'P 1'
#
loop_
_entity.id
_entity.type
_entity.pdbx_description
1 polymer ?
#
loop_
_entity_poly.entity_id
_entity_poly.type
_entity_poly.pdbx_seq_one_letter_code
_entity_poly.pdbx_strand_id
1 'polypeptide(L)'
;MRISHRRGFILYIVITVLLGLAIMAFALNTFKTGAVTQLSRNVDQNRLALLAQSANAEVIAMLKSHVNLNPSSQIFTRFRSVFPTETNPNPTLPFTVDIIPVFEPQTTVQLAKVGYNLKIRSSAVLTVYRRSIYKSMSAYNGYIDIVSKAWREGAGEITMEAHERRDVRLVDLRHTLDKYALFVKNYSNDYNSTSPTPDPNPPDEYDNTIRRMIIEGVNGMGSHDVSRVFIGTDNYPDCADPRKDIFFDLFYPEHKDLKGFTEIFGGNQLASFPFAPETPTSYPVFNRLFYRSKNEFTNLGGVSVNMFIKNKQVMNEYERVINLAADACKVQAGVATEPYMVAGALKDKCGRSIAKLNNPNAYSQMMCQDFYDNADGDDYSACEEFKKLLVTCQQNWIYRWGYTDAASLWKIDLPGRAPRTITLPERYAGLSNISMGSGNYGPYMAEYREQKDGKPYNPERARVGAMQSFYGPDNDIPVLIEGKAYLRFFKLAYLDEFTATVPFVQPAPVNIRVITNTFLRKDKRDDAGSYLLEPLGVNLAPNLFGDSLMKSRAIDTLSANVLWGDKIKCYDGDGQEIEFDPLANPTSVIEKPAQPSGSNVAATRFGRAVDFKNASWNYISAQDFLDERAPGDGKLLYLDGFMYIMAGDLDLSKVTHFQGKGLIYIARGNCKLGSIERLNAKPTSDSLRIYLRQGDFIISSPDDEVFIEASLAALYDDPQGSDDPLQQGSIILNNRKLVKIYGNLLVDSLDLEVSGGSALADGGVLHIIHDPGIYNAAATLDSTELDPYHISIGPVKTSFAYRAGGEES
;
A
#
# COMPACT_ATOMS: atom_id res chain seq x y z
N MET A 1 74.63 -95.02 54.20
CA MET A 1 74.25 -94.25 52.99
C MET A 1 72.87 -93.64 53.21
N ARG A 2 72.63 -92.37 52.82
CA ARG A 2 71.35 -91.60 52.89
C ARG A 2 71.19 -90.54 54.01
N ILE A 3 72.07 -89.52 54.04
CA ILE A 3 71.72 -88.18 54.57
C ILE A 3 72.22 -87.06 53.63
N SER A 4 73.32 -87.29 52.87
CA SER A 4 73.91 -86.30 51.96
C SER A 4 73.05 -85.93 50.73
N HIS A 5 72.30 -86.86 50.13
CA HIS A 5 71.53 -86.60 48.89
C HIS A 5 70.25 -85.76 49.06
N ARG A 6 69.73 -85.55 50.29
CA ARG A 6 68.52 -84.71 50.50
C ARG A 6 68.81 -83.21 50.52
N ARG A 7 70.02 -82.78 50.89
CA ARG A 7 70.37 -81.35 50.99
C ARG A 7 70.57 -80.68 49.63
N GLY A 8 71.12 -81.40 48.65
CA GLY A 8 71.28 -80.90 47.27
C GLY A 8 69.94 -80.75 46.52
N PHE A 9 69.00 -81.67 46.73
CA PHE A 9 67.67 -81.60 46.11
C PHE A 9 66.81 -80.46 46.70
N ILE A 10 66.87 -80.24 48.02
CA ILE A 10 66.18 -79.11 48.68
C ILE A 10 66.79 -77.78 48.20
N LEU A 11 68.12 -77.68 48.09
CA LEU A 11 68.77 -76.48 47.57
C LEU A 11 68.36 -76.18 46.12
N TYR A 12 68.29 -77.21 45.27
CA TYR A 12 67.85 -77.06 43.88
C TYR A 12 66.40 -76.57 43.80
N ILE A 13 65.49 -77.13 44.60
CA ILE A 13 64.10 -76.66 44.67
C ILE A 13 64.02 -75.21 45.17
N VAL A 14 64.76 -74.86 46.23
CA VAL A 14 64.76 -73.49 46.77
C VAL A 14 65.29 -72.48 45.75
N ILE A 15 66.37 -72.79 45.04
CA ILE A 15 66.92 -71.92 43.99
C ILE A 15 65.96 -71.82 42.80
N THR A 16 65.32 -72.92 42.40
CA THR A 16 64.35 -72.91 41.29
C THR A 16 63.09 -72.10 41.63
N VAL A 17 62.61 -72.19 42.88
CA VAL A 17 61.49 -71.38 43.37
C VAL A 17 61.88 -69.90 43.47
N LEU A 18 63.09 -69.58 43.95
CA LEU A 18 63.58 -68.20 43.98
C LEU A 18 63.78 -67.62 42.57
N LEU A 19 64.26 -68.42 41.61
CA LEU A 19 64.37 -68.00 40.21
C LEU A 19 62.99 -67.78 39.58
N GLY A 20 62.03 -68.66 39.85
CA GLY A 20 60.64 -68.51 39.42
C GLY A 20 59.98 -67.25 40.00
N LEU A 21 60.22 -66.96 41.28
CA LEU A 21 59.76 -65.72 41.93
C LEU A 21 60.44 -64.47 41.36
N ALA A 22 61.74 -64.52 41.07
CA ALA A 22 62.46 -63.40 40.46
C ALA A 22 61.94 -63.10 39.05
N ILE A 23 61.74 -64.12 38.21
CA ILE A 23 61.17 -63.97 36.87
C ILE A 23 59.74 -63.41 36.95
N MET A 24 58.91 -63.91 37.88
CA MET A 24 57.57 -63.34 38.12
C MET A 24 57.64 -61.88 38.56
N ALA A 25 58.55 -61.52 39.47
CA ALA A 25 58.72 -60.15 39.94
C ALA A 25 59.16 -59.20 38.81
N PHE A 26 60.09 -59.62 37.95
CA PHE A 26 60.48 -58.86 36.76
C PHE A 26 59.30 -58.72 35.79
N ALA A 27 58.60 -59.81 35.46
CA ALA A 27 57.44 -59.78 34.57
C ALA A 27 56.31 -58.87 35.10
N LEU A 28 56.00 -58.93 36.40
CA LEU A 28 55.02 -58.07 37.07
C LEU A 28 55.43 -56.60 37.05
N ASN A 29 56.72 -56.30 37.24
CA ASN A 29 57.21 -54.93 37.23
C ASN A 29 57.15 -54.35 35.80
N THR A 30 57.55 -55.12 34.79
CA THR A 30 57.45 -54.71 33.37
C THR A 30 56.00 -54.53 32.94
N PHE A 31 55.09 -55.41 33.37
CA PHE A 31 53.65 -55.31 33.10
C PHE A 31 53.03 -54.08 33.78
N LYS A 32 53.36 -53.83 35.05
CA LYS A 32 52.92 -52.65 35.80
C LYS A 32 53.43 -51.36 35.15
N THR A 33 54.69 -51.34 34.73
CA THR A 33 55.29 -50.18 34.04
C THR A 33 54.62 -49.95 32.69
N GLY A 34 54.37 -51.02 31.91
CA GLY A 34 53.64 -50.98 30.64
C GLY A 34 52.20 -50.47 30.78
N ALA A 35 51.45 -50.99 31.76
CA ALA A 35 50.10 -50.55 32.07
C ALA A 35 50.04 -49.08 32.52
N VAL A 36 50.98 -48.63 33.36
CA VAL A 36 51.08 -47.23 33.79
C VAL A 36 51.43 -46.31 32.62
N THR A 37 52.32 -46.71 31.72
CA THR A 37 52.61 -45.93 30.50
C THR A 37 51.44 -45.87 29.53
N GLN A 38 50.66 -46.94 29.38
CA GLN A 38 49.44 -46.93 28.57
C GLN A 38 48.36 -46.04 29.21
N LEU A 39 48.19 -46.10 30.53
CA LEU A 39 47.24 -45.27 31.26
C LEU A 39 47.62 -43.78 31.15
N SER A 40 48.91 -43.45 31.33
CA SER A 40 49.43 -42.09 31.17
C SER A 40 49.21 -41.56 29.75
N ARG A 41 49.44 -42.39 28.73
CA ARG A 41 49.18 -42.02 27.32
C ARG A 41 47.70 -41.80 27.05
N ASN A 42 46.82 -42.64 27.58
CA ASN A 42 45.37 -42.47 27.45
C ASN A 42 44.87 -41.20 28.17
N VAL A 43 45.41 -40.89 29.35
CA VAL A 43 45.06 -39.66 30.08
C VAL A 43 45.55 -38.42 29.33
N ASP A 44 46.76 -38.43 28.78
CA ASP A 44 47.28 -37.33 27.95
C ASP A 44 46.46 -37.17 26.66
N GLN A 45 46.11 -38.25 25.97
CA GLN A 45 45.26 -38.21 24.78
C GLN A 45 43.86 -37.64 25.08
N ASN A 46 43.24 -38.06 26.18
CA ASN A 46 41.94 -37.52 26.60
C ASN A 46 42.02 -36.03 26.92
N ARG A 47 43.10 -35.57 27.58
CA ARG A 47 43.32 -34.15 27.86
C ARG A 47 43.49 -33.33 26.58
N LEU A 48 44.35 -33.80 25.66
CA LEU A 48 44.56 -33.14 24.38
C LEU A 48 43.29 -33.12 23.52
N ALA A 49 42.49 -34.19 23.54
CA ALA A 49 41.20 -34.24 22.86
C ALA A 49 40.20 -33.21 23.43
N LEU A 50 40.11 -33.09 24.76
CA LEU A 50 39.28 -32.08 25.42
C LEU A 50 39.71 -30.67 25.05
N LEU A 51 41.02 -30.40 25.04
CA LEU A 51 41.57 -29.11 24.66
C LEU A 51 41.28 -28.76 23.19
N ALA A 52 41.42 -29.72 22.28
CA ALA A 52 41.06 -29.53 20.87
C ALA A 52 39.55 -29.27 20.69
N GLN A 53 38.68 -29.93 21.48
CA GLN A 53 37.24 -29.66 21.48
C GLN A 53 36.90 -28.28 22.07
N SER A 54 37.55 -27.88 23.16
CA SER A 54 37.39 -26.53 23.73
C SER A 54 37.85 -25.44 22.76
N ALA A 55 38.93 -25.69 22.03
CA ALA A 55 39.40 -24.81 20.97
C ALA A 55 38.37 -24.63 19.83
N ASN A 56 37.72 -25.72 19.40
CA ASN A 56 36.61 -25.63 18.44
C ASN A 56 35.46 -24.76 18.96
N ALA A 57 35.11 -24.90 20.25
CA ALA A 57 34.07 -24.10 20.88
C ALA A 57 34.42 -22.60 20.93
N GLU A 58 35.68 -22.26 21.23
CA GLU A 58 36.17 -20.87 21.20
C GLU A 58 36.08 -20.27 19.78
N VAL A 59 36.52 -21.03 18.76
CA VAL A 59 36.41 -20.59 17.36
C VAL A 59 34.95 -20.39 16.95
N ILE A 60 34.04 -21.28 17.32
CA ILE A 60 32.61 -21.13 17.04
C ILE A 60 32.01 -19.91 17.73
N ALA A 61 32.35 -19.65 19.00
CA ALA A 61 31.87 -18.49 19.72
C ALA A 61 32.32 -17.19 19.04
N MET A 62 33.58 -17.14 18.61
CA MET A 62 34.13 -16.00 17.85
C MET A 62 33.45 -15.82 16.48
N LEU A 63 33.23 -16.92 15.74
CA LEU A 63 32.53 -16.85 14.46
C LEU A 63 31.11 -16.31 14.65
N LYS A 64 30.36 -16.82 15.62
CA LYS A 64 28.99 -16.36 15.92
C LYS A 64 28.93 -14.91 16.36
N SER A 65 29.92 -14.42 17.11
CA SER A 65 29.95 -13.02 17.58
C SER A 65 30.33 -12.01 16.51
N HIS A 66 31.02 -12.42 15.45
CA HIS A 66 31.52 -11.49 14.42
C HIS A 66 30.79 -11.58 13.08
N VAL A 67 30.17 -12.71 12.76
CA VAL A 67 29.65 -12.99 11.41
C VAL A 67 28.54 -12.02 10.96
N ASN A 68 27.69 -11.54 11.88
CA ASN A 68 26.58 -10.62 11.56
C ASN A 68 26.71 -9.24 12.22
N LEU A 69 27.66 -9.02 13.13
CA LEU A 69 27.69 -7.82 13.99
C LEU A 69 28.88 -6.90 13.74
N ASN A 70 29.95 -7.35 13.08
CA ASN A 70 31.17 -6.56 12.93
C ASN A 70 31.62 -6.43 11.47
N PRO A 71 31.16 -5.39 10.74
CA PRO A 71 31.54 -5.14 9.35
C PRO A 71 33.04 -4.98 9.11
N SER A 72 33.80 -4.54 10.12
CA SER A 72 35.26 -4.37 10.03
C SER A 72 36.06 -5.68 10.17
N SER A 73 35.40 -6.77 10.59
CA SER A 73 36.05 -8.06 10.78
C SER A 73 36.27 -8.78 9.46
N GLN A 74 37.45 -9.40 9.29
CA GLN A 74 37.70 -10.28 8.15
C GLN A 74 36.72 -11.46 8.10
N ILE A 75 36.21 -11.91 9.25
CA ILE A 75 35.19 -12.97 9.31
C ILE A 75 33.94 -12.50 8.56
N PHE A 76 33.45 -11.30 8.88
CA PHE A 76 32.28 -10.71 8.22
C PHE A 76 32.48 -10.62 6.71
N THR A 77 33.56 -9.97 6.26
CA THR A 77 33.84 -9.80 4.83
C THR A 77 33.96 -11.13 4.08
N ARG A 78 34.60 -12.14 4.68
CA ARG A 78 34.77 -13.46 4.07
C ARG A 78 33.45 -14.21 3.92
N PHE A 79 32.54 -14.13 4.89
CA PHE A 79 31.20 -14.71 4.71
C PHE A 79 30.39 -13.98 3.63
N ARG A 80 30.54 -12.65 3.49
CA ARG A 80 29.85 -11.86 2.45
C ARG A 80 30.39 -12.11 1.04
N SER A 81 31.62 -12.60 0.88
CA SER A 81 32.23 -12.90 -0.43
C SER A 81 31.48 -13.94 -1.27
N VAL A 82 30.55 -14.69 -0.66
CA VAL A 82 29.67 -15.65 -1.36
C VAL A 82 28.58 -14.94 -2.17
N PHE A 83 28.17 -13.74 -1.78
CA PHE A 83 27.10 -13.01 -2.45
C PHE A 83 27.64 -12.28 -3.69
N PRO A 84 26.89 -12.26 -4.80
CA PRO A 84 27.30 -11.56 -6.01
C PRO A 84 27.32 -10.04 -5.78
N THR A 85 28.24 -9.36 -6.46
CA THR A 85 28.30 -7.89 -6.56
C THR A 85 28.13 -7.48 -8.02
N GLU A 86 27.95 -6.19 -8.31
CA GLU A 86 27.88 -5.71 -9.71
C GLU A 86 29.10 -6.14 -10.55
N THR A 87 30.26 -6.29 -9.89
CA THR A 87 31.54 -6.67 -10.49
C THR A 87 31.82 -8.17 -10.43
N ASN A 88 31.12 -8.95 -9.60
CA ASN A 88 31.32 -10.38 -9.45
C ASN A 88 30.01 -11.17 -9.63
N PRO A 89 29.88 -11.99 -10.68
CA PRO A 89 28.70 -12.82 -10.87
C PRO A 89 28.59 -13.90 -9.78
N ASN A 90 27.45 -14.60 -9.77
CA ASN A 90 27.22 -15.70 -8.82
C ASN A 90 28.38 -16.72 -8.81
N PRO A 91 28.81 -17.19 -7.63
CA PRO A 91 29.94 -18.12 -7.52
C PRO A 91 29.62 -19.47 -8.17
N THR A 92 30.64 -20.10 -8.75
CA THR A 92 30.55 -21.50 -9.23
C THR A 92 30.62 -22.44 -8.03
N LEU A 93 29.68 -23.39 -7.93
CA LEU A 93 29.58 -24.30 -6.78
C LEU A 93 30.24 -25.67 -7.09
N PRO A 94 30.92 -26.30 -6.11
CA PRO A 94 31.11 -25.83 -4.74
C PRO A 94 32.12 -24.67 -4.65
N PHE A 95 31.84 -23.73 -3.75
CA PHE A 95 32.67 -22.54 -3.50
C PHE A 95 33.22 -22.60 -2.07
N THR A 96 34.53 -22.47 -1.93
CA THR A 96 35.22 -22.62 -0.63
C THR A 96 35.92 -21.34 -0.24
N VAL A 97 35.79 -20.96 1.03
CA VAL A 97 36.42 -19.77 1.62
C VAL A 97 37.09 -20.16 2.92
N ASP A 98 38.41 -19.94 3.00
CA ASP A 98 39.13 -20.04 4.27
C ASP A 98 38.69 -18.88 5.16
N ILE A 99 37.87 -19.13 6.18
CA ILE A 99 37.40 -18.09 7.09
C ILE A 99 38.52 -17.71 8.05
N ILE A 100 39.21 -18.72 8.60
CA ILE A 100 40.35 -18.59 9.49
C ILE A 100 41.40 -19.62 9.06
N PRO A 101 42.53 -19.21 8.45
CA PRO A 101 43.56 -20.15 8.01
C PRO A 101 44.38 -20.68 9.17
N VAL A 102 44.79 -19.82 10.11
CA VAL A 102 45.53 -20.18 11.33
C VAL A 102 45.11 -19.27 12.47
N PHE A 103 44.68 -19.85 13.60
CA PHE A 103 44.32 -19.14 14.82
C PHE A 103 44.78 -19.92 16.05
N GLU A 104 45.29 -19.20 17.05
CA GLU A 104 45.63 -19.78 18.37
C GLU A 104 44.55 -19.35 19.37
N PRO A 105 43.73 -20.29 19.90
CA PRO A 105 42.67 -20.01 20.85
C PRO A 105 43.23 -19.59 22.21
N GLN A 106 43.39 -18.29 22.42
CA GLN A 106 44.10 -17.73 23.58
C GLN A 106 43.40 -18.08 24.91
N THR A 107 42.07 -18.14 24.93
CA THR A 107 41.30 -18.45 26.15
C THR A 107 41.52 -19.89 26.56
N THR A 108 41.43 -20.82 25.60
CA THR A 108 41.69 -22.24 25.82
C THR A 108 43.14 -22.49 26.23
N VAL A 109 44.10 -21.81 25.59
CA VAL A 109 45.53 -21.89 25.95
C VAL A 109 45.78 -21.36 27.37
N GLN A 110 45.14 -20.27 27.78
CA GLN A 110 45.27 -19.73 29.14
C GLN A 110 44.72 -20.69 30.20
N LEU A 111 43.55 -21.30 29.96
CA LEU A 111 42.97 -22.30 30.85
C LEU A 111 43.86 -23.55 30.99
N ALA A 112 44.60 -23.89 29.94
CA ALA A 112 45.46 -25.07 29.91
C ALA A 112 46.88 -24.86 30.46
N LYS A 113 47.35 -23.60 30.58
CA LYS A 113 48.72 -23.24 31.00
C LYS A 113 49.06 -23.55 32.46
N VAL A 114 48.15 -24.10 33.26
CA VAL A 114 48.44 -24.57 34.62
C VAL A 114 49.27 -25.87 34.56
N GLY A 115 50.58 -25.75 34.32
CA GLY A 115 51.57 -26.82 34.47
C GLY A 115 51.81 -27.74 33.26
N TYR A 116 51.33 -27.41 32.06
CA TYR A 116 51.43 -28.26 30.86
C TYR A 116 51.91 -27.46 29.62
N ASN A 117 53.06 -27.81 29.05
CA ASN A 117 53.61 -27.15 27.84
C ASN A 117 52.89 -27.67 26.58
N LEU A 118 51.96 -26.87 26.07
CA LEU A 118 50.98 -27.22 25.05
C LEU A 118 50.95 -26.15 23.95
N LYS A 119 50.71 -26.57 22.71
CA LYS A 119 50.32 -25.71 21.59
C LYS A 119 48.97 -26.14 21.03
N ILE A 120 48.16 -25.16 20.66
CA ILE A 120 46.87 -25.36 20.00
C ILE A 120 46.84 -24.52 18.73
N ARG A 121 46.40 -25.10 17.61
CA ARG A 121 46.10 -24.37 16.38
C ARG A 121 44.73 -24.76 15.87
N SER A 122 43.99 -23.77 15.38
CA SER A 122 42.66 -23.96 14.81
C SER A 122 42.56 -23.32 13.43
N SER A 123 41.75 -23.94 12.57
CA SER A 123 41.38 -23.43 11.25
C SER A 123 39.89 -23.61 11.02
N ALA A 124 39.27 -22.73 10.24
CA ALA A 124 37.86 -22.80 9.88
C ALA A 124 37.66 -22.51 8.39
N VAL A 125 36.99 -23.43 7.69
CA VAL A 125 36.76 -23.36 6.24
C VAL A 125 35.27 -23.44 5.95
N LEU A 126 34.72 -22.46 5.24
CA LEU A 126 33.34 -22.46 4.75
C LEU A 126 33.30 -23.10 3.36
N THR A 127 32.46 -24.12 3.19
CA THR A 127 32.16 -24.70 1.87
C THR A 127 30.68 -24.52 1.55
N VAL A 128 30.40 -23.79 0.47
CA VAL A 128 29.06 -23.59 -0.08
C VAL A 128 28.84 -24.57 -1.22
N TYR A 129 27.78 -25.36 -1.15
CA TYR A 129 27.53 -26.45 -2.10
C TYR A 129 26.18 -26.32 -2.81
N ARG A 130 25.31 -25.41 -2.38
CA ARG A 130 23.97 -25.24 -2.95
C ARG A 130 23.54 -23.78 -2.92
N ARG A 131 22.84 -23.37 -3.99
CA ARG A 131 22.14 -22.08 -4.11
C ARG A 131 20.63 -22.30 -4.09
N SER A 132 19.89 -21.28 -3.64
CA SER A 132 18.44 -21.16 -3.79
C SER A 132 18.01 -21.40 -5.22
N ILE A 133 16.85 -22.05 -5.39
CA ILE A 133 16.23 -22.24 -6.71
C ILE A 133 15.49 -20.99 -7.19
N TYR A 134 15.07 -20.11 -6.27
CA TYR A 134 14.34 -18.89 -6.59
C TYR A 134 15.29 -17.70 -6.68
N LYS A 135 15.07 -16.84 -7.68
CA LYS A 135 15.84 -15.60 -7.88
C LYS A 135 15.36 -14.44 -7.00
N SER A 136 14.16 -14.54 -6.42
CA SER A 136 13.54 -13.52 -5.55
C SER A 136 14.29 -13.31 -4.23
N MET A 137 15.11 -14.27 -3.81
CA MET A 137 15.88 -14.22 -2.58
C MET A 137 17.21 -14.95 -2.80
N SER A 138 18.31 -14.22 -2.78
CA SER A 138 19.65 -14.81 -2.90
C SER A 138 19.99 -15.54 -1.60
N ALA A 139 20.10 -16.87 -1.67
CA ALA A 139 20.41 -17.69 -0.50
C ALA A 139 21.28 -18.89 -0.88
N TYR A 140 22.11 -19.31 0.08
CA TYR A 140 23.12 -20.33 -0.08
C TYR A 140 23.15 -21.27 1.12
N ASN A 141 23.35 -22.55 0.84
CA ASN A 141 23.56 -23.57 1.84
C ASN A 141 25.01 -24.06 1.76
N GLY A 142 25.63 -24.09 2.93
CA GLY A 142 26.98 -24.57 3.10
C GLY A 142 27.15 -25.32 4.40
N TYR A 143 28.39 -25.62 4.70
CA TYR A 143 28.84 -26.09 6.00
C TYR A 143 30.19 -25.44 6.31
N ILE A 144 30.49 -25.32 7.59
CA ILE A 144 31.79 -24.92 8.06
C ILE A 144 32.47 -26.13 8.70
N ASP A 145 33.70 -26.39 8.28
CA ASP A 145 34.58 -27.38 8.89
C ASP A 145 35.59 -26.65 9.77
N ILE A 146 35.62 -27.02 11.03
CA ILE A 146 36.52 -26.48 12.03
C ILE A 146 37.43 -27.61 12.49
N VAL A 147 38.71 -27.35 12.40
CA VAL A 147 39.76 -28.30 12.78
C VAL A 147 40.62 -27.63 13.82
N SER A 148 40.68 -28.21 15.01
CA SER A 148 41.62 -27.81 16.04
C SER A 148 42.59 -28.95 16.34
N LYS A 149 43.87 -28.61 16.40
CA LYS A 149 44.95 -29.53 16.73
C LYS A 149 45.57 -29.11 18.05
N ALA A 150 45.73 -30.06 18.97
CA ALA A 150 46.41 -29.86 20.25
C ALA A 150 47.56 -30.85 20.39
N TRP A 151 48.74 -30.37 20.75
CA TRP A 151 49.93 -31.20 20.95
C TRP A 151 50.84 -30.66 22.06
N ARG A 152 51.71 -31.54 22.55
CA ARG A 152 52.70 -31.23 23.58
C ARG A 152 54.04 -30.88 22.94
N GLU A 153 54.71 -29.86 23.48
CA GLU A 153 56.04 -29.47 23.01
C GLU A 153 57.13 -30.38 23.61
N GLY A 154 57.96 -31.00 22.77
CA GLY A 154 59.27 -31.56 23.18
C GLY A 154 59.40 -33.08 23.41
N ALA A 155 58.38 -33.92 23.24
CA ALA A 155 58.57 -35.38 23.31
C ALA A 155 57.47 -36.18 22.57
N GLY A 156 57.85 -36.93 21.52
CA GLY A 156 57.05 -37.97 20.85
C GLY A 156 55.61 -37.55 20.55
N GLU A 157 55.44 -36.78 19.47
CA GLU A 157 54.23 -36.04 19.12
C GLU A 157 52.94 -36.88 19.16
N ILE A 158 52.25 -36.83 20.30
CA ILE A 158 50.85 -37.18 20.37
C ILE A 158 50.08 -35.92 20.00
N THR A 159 49.62 -35.85 18.76
CA THR A 159 48.74 -34.80 18.26
C THR A 159 47.31 -35.33 18.27
N MET A 160 46.41 -34.56 18.88
CA MET A 160 44.97 -34.82 18.81
C MET A 160 44.33 -33.77 17.92
N GLU A 161 43.57 -34.23 16.94
CA GLU A 161 42.79 -33.38 16.04
C GLU A 161 41.31 -33.55 16.37
N ALA A 162 40.61 -32.44 16.58
CA ALA A 162 39.17 -32.41 16.74
C ALA A 162 38.54 -31.76 15.51
N HIS A 163 37.75 -32.55 14.78
CA HIS A 163 36.99 -32.08 13.63
C HIS A 163 35.55 -31.83 14.04
N GLU A 164 35.05 -30.64 13.75
CA GLU A 164 33.68 -30.26 13.98
C GLU A 164 33.08 -29.66 12.72
N ARG A 165 31.94 -30.21 12.29
CA ARG A 165 31.19 -29.71 11.14
C ARG A 165 29.83 -29.18 11.55
N ARG A 166 29.49 -27.99 11.07
CA ARG A 166 28.18 -27.36 11.25
C ARG A 166 27.60 -26.91 9.93
N ASP A 167 26.29 -27.03 9.80
CA ASP A 167 25.57 -26.44 8.67
C ASP A 167 25.58 -24.91 8.77
N VAL A 168 25.67 -24.26 7.62
CA VAL A 168 25.57 -22.81 7.49
C VAL A 168 24.47 -22.47 6.48
N ARG A 169 23.67 -21.47 6.82
CA ARG A 169 22.69 -20.84 5.93
C ARG A 169 23.10 -19.39 5.75
N LEU A 170 23.22 -18.94 4.50
CA LEU A 170 23.50 -17.55 4.16
C LEU A 170 22.33 -17.03 3.33
N VAL A 171 21.69 -15.96 3.79
CA VAL A 171 20.44 -15.47 3.18
C VAL A 171 20.50 -13.95 3.03
N ASP A 172 20.15 -13.44 1.85
CA ASP A 172 19.72 -12.06 1.64
C ASP A 172 18.25 -11.95 2.03
N LEU A 173 17.92 -11.13 3.02
CA LEU A 173 16.55 -11.02 3.53
C LEU A 173 15.68 -10.04 2.74
N ARG A 174 16.25 -9.31 1.76
CA ARG A 174 15.49 -8.44 0.86
C ARG A 174 14.60 -9.25 -0.06
N HIS A 175 13.48 -8.64 -0.42
CA HIS A 175 12.54 -9.14 -1.42
C HIS A 175 12.17 -8.04 -2.41
N THR A 176 11.76 -8.42 -3.62
CA THR A 176 11.32 -7.45 -4.65
C THR A 176 10.14 -6.60 -4.18
N LEU A 177 9.24 -7.17 -3.37
CA LEU A 177 8.12 -6.46 -2.76
C LEU A 177 8.54 -5.49 -1.65
N ASP A 178 9.78 -5.55 -1.16
CA ASP A 178 10.25 -4.62 -0.12
C ASP A 178 10.47 -3.19 -0.67
N LYS A 179 10.20 -2.93 -1.96
CA LYS A 179 10.12 -1.57 -2.53
C LYS A 179 8.80 -0.85 -2.22
N TYR A 180 7.79 -1.59 -1.74
CA TYR A 180 6.48 -1.05 -1.47
C TYR A 180 6.33 -0.75 0.02
N ALA A 181 5.95 0.48 0.35
CA ALA A 181 5.48 0.81 1.68
C ALA A 181 4.13 0.13 1.94
N LEU A 182 3.26 0.15 0.93
CA LEU A 182 1.96 -0.51 0.91
C LEU A 182 1.77 -1.28 -0.40
N PHE A 183 1.33 -2.54 -0.30
CA PHE A 183 0.90 -3.33 -1.46
C PHE A 183 -0.42 -4.00 -1.11
N VAL A 184 -1.50 -3.59 -1.76
CA VAL A 184 -2.83 -4.14 -1.53
C VAL A 184 -3.39 -4.69 -2.84
N LYS A 185 -3.64 -6.00 -2.91
CA LYS A 185 -4.24 -6.61 -4.11
C LYS A 185 -5.71 -6.23 -4.27
N ASN A 186 -6.42 -6.11 -3.15
CA ASN A 186 -7.81 -5.74 -3.07
C ASN A 186 -8.02 -4.68 -1.99
N TYR A 187 -7.96 -3.43 -2.40
CA TYR A 187 -8.28 -2.31 -1.55
C TYR A 187 -9.80 -2.17 -1.51
N SER A 188 -10.38 -2.43 -0.33
CA SER A 188 -11.75 -2.03 -0.06
C SER A 188 -11.76 -0.52 -0.10
N ASN A 189 -12.63 0.05 -0.94
CA ASN A 189 -12.80 1.48 -0.87
C ASN A 189 -13.59 1.77 0.40
N ASP A 190 -12.86 2.08 1.47
CA ASP A 190 -13.38 2.55 2.73
C ASP A 190 -13.93 3.96 2.55
N TYR A 191 -15.22 4.05 2.32
CA TYR A 191 -15.92 5.31 2.13
C TYR A 191 -16.54 5.77 3.44
N ASN A 192 -15.73 6.47 4.22
CA ASN A 192 -16.11 7.40 5.28
C ASN A 192 -17.45 7.10 5.99
N SER A 193 -17.58 5.96 6.64
CA SER A 193 -18.64 5.79 7.63
C SER A 193 -18.20 6.37 8.96
N THR A 194 -18.82 7.48 9.38
CA THR A 194 -18.72 7.90 10.78
C THR A 194 -19.67 7.09 11.65
N SER A 195 -19.33 7.11 12.94
CA SER A 195 -20.10 6.59 14.06
C SER A 195 -21.63 6.80 13.91
N PRO A 196 -22.47 5.83 14.34
CA PRO A 196 -23.93 5.94 14.30
C PRO A 196 -24.51 7.05 15.21
N THR A 197 -23.68 7.81 15.92
CA THR A 197 -24.08 8.98 16.71
C THR A 197 -23.79 10.28 15.94
N PRO A 198 -24.74 10.80 15.16
CA PRO A 198 -24.60 12.11 14.55
C PRO A 198 -24.55 13.17 15.65
N ASP A 199 -23.52 14.03 15.62
CA ASP A 199 -23.57 15.30 16.35
C ASP A 199 -24.81 16.08 15.87
N PRO A 200 -25.74 16.44 16.78
CA PRO A 200 -26.94 17.20 16.42
C PRO A 200 -26.67 18.63 15.94
N ASN A 201 -25.45 19.16 16.08
CA ASN A 201 -25.07 20.51 15.64
C ASN A 201 -23.67 20.54 14.97
N PRO A 202 -23.52 20.11 13.70
CA PRO A 202 -22.27 20.35 13.00
C PRO A 202 -22.19 21.83 12.62
N PRO A 203 -21.16 22.59 13.03
CA PRO A 203 -20.87 23.87 12.40
C PRO A 203 -20.53 23.62 10.92
N ASP A 204 -20.55 24.66 10.09
CA ASP A 204 -20.24 24.65 8.64
C ASP A 204 -18.82 24.16 8.25
N GLU A 205 -18.13 23.51 9.17
CA GLU A 205 -16.74 23.07 9.15
C GLU A 205 -16.62 21.66 8.54
N TYR A 206 -15.43 21.32 8.06
CA TYR A 206 -15.13 19.96 7.61
C TYR A 206 -15.06 19.06 8.86
N ASP A 207 -16.12 18.33 9.19
CA ASP A 207 -16.10 17.38 10.30
C ASP A 207 -15.19 16.19 9.94
N ASN A 208 -14.11 16.00 10.70
CA ASN A 208 -12.99 15.10 10.37
C ASN A 208 -12.92 13.91 11.33
N THR A 209 -14.05 13.26 11.61
CA THR A 209 -14.18 12.03 12.42
C THR A 209 -13.91 10.75 11.61
N ILE A 210 -13.17 10.87 10.50
CA ILE A 210 -13.00 9.86 9.46
C ILE A 210 -11.79 8.96 9.78
N ARG A 211 -11.91 7.66 9.55
CA ARG A 211 -10.77 6.74 9.63
C ARG A 211 -9.76 7.02 8.52
N ARG A 212 -8.48 7.11 8.86
CA ARG A 212 -7.43 7.52 7.90
C ARG A 212 -6.35 6.47 7.72
N MET A 213 -5.83 6.39 6.51
CA MET A 213 -4.55 5.79 6.19
C MET A 213 -3.57 6.89 5.83
N ILE A 214 -2.40 6.85 6.46
CA ILE A 214 -1.26 7.74 6.19
C ILE A 214 -0.11 6.86 5.74
N ILE A 215 0.49 7.18 4.61
CA ILE A 215 1.68 6.48 4.09
C ILE A 215 2.81 7.49 3.97
N GLU A 216 3.91 7.18 4.65
CA GLU A 216 5.16 7.94 4.62
C GLU A 216 6.22 7.14 3.86
N GLY A 217 6.78 7.74 2.81
CA GLY A 217 7.84 7.16 2.02
C GLY A 217 9.20 7.12 2.75
N VAL A 218 10.24 6.63 2.06
CA VAL A 218 11.63 6.76 2.54
C VAL A 218 12.15 8.14 2.17
N ASN A 219 12.90 8.77 3.08
CA ASN A 219 13.53 10.07 2.84
C ASN A 219 15.06 9.92 2.80
N GLY A 220 15.73 10.60 1.85
CA GLY A 220 17.18 10.76 1.86
C GLY A 220 18.05 9.57 1.43
N MET A 221 17.49 8.58 0.72
CA MET A 221 18.21 7.36 0.29
C MET A 221 18.95 7.51 -1.03
N GLY A 222 18.40 8.29 -1.96
CA GLY A 222 18.96 8.57 -3.28
C GLY A 222 17.99 9.39 -4.12
N SER A 223 18.45 10.04 -5.20
CA SER A 223 17.57 10.86 -6.06
C SER A 223 16.55 10.05 -6.89
N HIS A 224 16.68 8.72 -6.88
CA HIS A 224 15.84 7.77 -7.65
C HIS A 224 15.13 6.75 -6.73
N ASP A 225 15.33 6.84 -5.42
CA ASP A 225 14.78 5.90 -4.43
C ASP A 225 13.45 6.41 -3.91
N VAL A 226 12.39 6.09 -4.66
CA VAL A 226 11.01 6.46 -4.31
C VAL A 226 10.27 5.23 -3.79
N SER A 227 9.62 5.39 -2.64
CA SER A 227 8.67 4.40 -2.10
C SER A 227 7.51 4.19 -3.04
N ARG A 228 7.09 2.94 -3.22
CA ARG A 228 5.92 2.60 -4.06
C ARG A 228 4.71 2.22 -3.21
N VAL A 229 3.53 2.48 -3.75
CA VAL A 229 2.25 2.03 -3.21
C VAL A 229 1.48 1.37 -4.34
N PHE A 230 1.08 0.10 -4.18
CA PHE A 230 0.21 -0.57 -5.14
C PHE A 230 -1.19 -0.75 -4.56
N ILE A 231 -2.19 -0.33 -5.33
CA ILE A 231 -3.61 -0.43 -4.94
C ILE A 231 -4.40 -1.10 -6.07
N GLY A 232 -4.84 -2.33 -5.84
CA GLY A 232 -5.66 -3.12 -6.75
C GLY A 232 -7.10 -3.31 -6.28
N THR A 233 -7.97 -3.79 -7.17
CA THR A 233 -9.41 -4.05 -6.93
C THR A 233 -9.86 -5.38 -7.52
N ASP A 234 -8.92 -6.30 -7.79
CA ASP A 234 -9.20 -7.46 -8.62
C ASP A 234 -10.19 -8.46 -7.99
N ASN A 235 -10.24 -8.53 -6.65
CA ASN A 235 -11.01 -9.52 -5.86
C ASN A 235 -12.16 -8.90 -5.02
N TYR A 236 -12.49 -7.62 -5.21
CA TYR A 236 -13.64 -7.00 -4.53
C TYR A 236 -14.95 -7.64 -5.01
N PRO A 237 -15.97 -7.85 -4.16
CA PRO A 237 -17.28 -8.32 -4.64
C PRO A 237 -17.75 -7.45 -5.79
N ASP A 238 -18.13 -8.09 -6.92
CA ASP A 238 -18.58 -7.48 -8.19
C ASP A 238 -18.61 -5.96 -8.17
N CYS A 239 -17.47 -5.31 -8.38
CA CYS A 239 -17.51 -3.87 -8.57
C CYS A 239 -18.31 -3.63 -9.85
N ALA A 240 -19.42 -2.91 -9.75
CA ALA A 240 -20.34 -2.72 -10.89
C ALA A 240 -19.68 -1.96 -12.07
N ASP A 241 -18.53 -1.30 -11.85
CA ASP A 241 -17.75 -0.71 -12.95
C ASP A 241 -16.84 -1.79 -13.57
N PRO A 242 -17.09 -2.18 -14.83
CA PRO A 242 -16.31 -3.20 -15.52
C PRO A 242 -14.83 -2.81 -15.71
N ARG A 243 -14.47 -1.53 -15.54
CA ARG A 243 -13.08 -1.05 -15.67
C ARG A 243 -12.22 -1.35 -14.43
N LYS A 244 -12.85 -1.57 -13.27
CA LYS A 244 -12.21 -1.75 -11.96
C LYS A 244 -11.31 -0.58 -11.54
N ASP A 245 -11.64 0.64 -11.98
CA ASP A 245 -10.89 1.86 -11.64
C ASP A 245 -11.09 2.25 -10.17
N ILE A 246 -10.04 2.78 -9.53
CA ILE A 246 -10.06 3.36 -8.17
C ILE A 246 -10.08 4.88 -8.30
N PHE A 247 -11.02 5.52 -7.62
CA PHE A 247 -11.18 6.97 -7.64
C PHE A 247 -10.87 7.53 -6.26
N PHE A 248 -9.83 8.35 -6.17
CA PHE A 248 -9.47 9.11 -4.98
C PHE A 248 -10.05 10.52 -5.09
N ASP A 249 -11.08 10.79 -4.29
CA ASP A 249 -11.71 12.11 -4.23
C ASP A 249 -10.78 13.12 -3.59
N LEU A 250 -10.43 14.16 -4.35
CA LEU A 250 -9.64 15.27 -3.87
C LEU A 250 -10.30 15.89 -2.64
N PHE A 251 -9.52 16.19 -1.61
CA PHE A 251 -9.98 16.88 -0.40
C PHE A 251 -9.24 18.20 -0.24
N TYR A 252 -9.93 19.32 -0.49
CA TYR A 252 -9.26 20.63 -0.62
C TYR A 252 -8.36 21.01 0.56
N PRO A 253 -8.77 20.87 1.83
CA PRO A 253 -7.95 21.31 2.97
C PRO A 253 -6.57 20.67 3.03
N GLU A 254 -6.46 19.39 2.65
CA GLU A 254 -5.20 18.63 2.70
C GLU A 254 -4.37 18.80 1.44
N HIS A 255 -5.01 18.91 0.26
CA HIS A 255 -4.31 18.85 -1.01
C HIS A 255 -3.96 20.22 -1.59
N LYS A 256 -4.52 21.33 -1.08
CA LYS A 256 -4.33 22.69 -1.65
C LYS A 256 -2.88 23.16 -1.72
N ASP A 257 -2.01 22.64 -0.85
CA ASP A 257 -0.61 23.06 -0.75
C ASP A 257 0.34 22.10 -1.50
N LEU A 258 -0.18 21.03 -2.10
CA LEU A 258 0.59 20.16 -2.98
C LEU A 258 0.93 20.87 -4.29
N LYS A 259 2.15 20.66 -4.79
CA LYS A 259 2.63 21.31 -6.02
C LYS A 259 1.72 21.04 -7.21
N GLY A 260 1.33 19.78 -7.40
CA GLY A 260 0.45 19.38 -8.49
C GLY A 260 -0.93 20.03 -8.44
N PHE A 261 -1.43 20.40 -7.26
CA PHE A 261 -2.72 21.07 -7.13
C PHE A 261 -2.74 22.39 -7.91
N THR A 262 -1.72 23.23 -7.70
CA THR A 262 -1.63 24.53 -8.37
C THR A 262 -1.40 24.36 -9.87
N GLU A 263 -0.64 23.35 -10.29
CA GLU A 263 -0.44 23.03 -11.71
C GLU A 263 -1.73 22.59 -12.40
N ILE A 264 -2.61 21.85 -11.71
CA ILE A 264 -3.88 21.41 -12.26
C ILE A 264 -4.87 22.57 -12.38
N PHE A 265 -4.97 23.43 -11.35
CA PHE A 265 -6.05 24.41 -11.23
C PHE A 265 -5.63 25.87 -11.47
N GLY A 266 -4.33 26.16 -11.62
CA GLY A 266 -3.79 27.51 -11.81
C GLY A 266 -3.83 28.38 -10.54
N GLY A 267 -4.15 27.80 -9.38
CA GLY A 267 -4.21 28.49 -8.10
C GLY A 267 -4.74 27.59 -6.97
N ASN A 268 -4.66 28.09 -5.73
CA ASN A 268 -5.05 27.35 -4.53
C ASN A 268 -6.07 28.09 -3.64
N GLN A 269 -6.65 29.19 -4.13
CA GLN A 269 -7.60 30.00 -3.38
C GLN A 269 -9.04 29.57 -3.63
N LEU A 270 -9.85 29.52 -2.57
CA LEU A 270 -11.29 29.30 -2.71
C LEU A 270 -11.97 30.52 -3.32
N ALA A 271 -13.00 30.23 -4.10
CA ALA A 271 -13.83 31.20 -4.77
C ALA A 271 -15.31 30.78 -4.72
N SER A 272 -16.16 31.74 -5.05
CA SER A 272 -17.59 31.57 -5.26
C SER A 272 -17.97 32.04 -6.66
N PHE A 273 -19.11 31.59 -7.17
CA PHE A 273 -19.70 32.25 -8.33
C PHE A 273 -20.17 33.66 -7.96
N PRO A 274 -20.05 34.65 -8.86
CA PRO A 274 -20.48 36.00 -8.55
C PRO A 274 -22.00 36.01 -8.31
N PHE A 275 -22.44 36.80 -7.35
CA PHE A 275 -23.85 37.10 -7.15
C PHE A 275 -24.26 38.31 -7.98
N ALA A 276 -25.54 38.37 -8.36
CA ALA A 276 -26.10 39.60 -8.92
C ALA A 276 -26.00 40.71 -7.85
N PRO A 277 -25.76 41.98 -8.22
CA PRO A 277 -25.61 43.09 -7.27
C PRO A 277 -26.79 43.23 -6.29
N GLU A 278 -27.96 42.78 -6.70
CA GLU A 278 -29.23 42.87 -5.96
C GLU A 278 -29.48 41.67 -5.05
N THR A 279 -28.56 40.69 -5.00
CA THR A 279 -28.72 39.49 -4.17
C THR A 279 -28.65 39.88 -2.69
N PRO A 280 -29.63 39.48 -1.86
CA PRO A 280 -29.61 39.78 -0.43
C PRO A 280 -28.34 39.28 0.25
N THR A 281 -27.81 40.03 1.21
CA THR A 281 -26.63 39.61 2.00
C THR A 281 -26.87 38.37 2.85
N SER A 282 -28.14 38.01 3.09
CA SER A 282 -28.57 36.79 3.77
C SER A 282 -28.62 35.55 2.87
N TYR A 283 -28.33 35.71 1.58
CA TYR A 283 -28.40 34.61 0.62
C TYR A 283 -27.23 33.62 0.82
N PRO A 284 -27.45 32.29 0.75
CA PRO A 284 -26.41 31.30 1.03
C PRO A 284 -25.19 31.47 0.11
N VAL A 285 -24.00 31.62 0.71
CA VAL A 285 -22.73 31.73 -0.01
C VAL A 285 -22.04 30.37 -0.05
N PHE A 286 -21.82 29.86 -1.26
CA PHE A 286 -20.97 28.70 -1.48
C PHE A 286 -19.57 29.16 -1.92
N ASN A 287 -18.63 29.19 -0.97
CA ASN A 287 -17.24 29.57 -1.19
C ASN A 287 -16.32 28.36 -1.10
N ARG A 288 -16.49 27.42 -2.02
CA ARG A 288 -15.76 26.13 -2.04
C ARG A 288 -15.23 25.75 -3.42
N LEU A 289 -15.28 26.67 -4.38
CA LEU A 289 -14.69 26.44 -5.70
C LEU A 289 -13.19 26.72 -5.63
N PHE A 290 -12.33 25.73 -5.84
CA PHE A 290 -10.88 25.98 -5.94
C PHE A 290 -10.45 26.45 -7.34
N TYR A 291 -11.37 26.46 -8.29
CA TYR A 291 -11.22 27.11 -9.59
C TYR A 291 -12.56 27.64 -10.07
N ARG A 292 -12.57 28.78 -10.76
CA ARG A 292 -13.73 29.28 -11.48
C ARG A 292 -13.31 29.98 -12.76
N SER A 293 -14.14 29.88 -13.78
CA SER A 293 -13.97 30.63 -15.03
C SER A 293 -15.32 30.94 -15.69
N LYS A 294 -15.27 31.72 -16.76
CA LYS A 294 -16.43 32.14 -17.54
C LYS A 294 -16.07 32.30 -19.01
N ASN A 295 -17.06 32.10 -19.88
CA ASN A 295 -16.94 32.41 -21.29
C ASN A 295 -18.30 32.86 -21.84
N GLU A 296 -18.30 33.78 -22.79
CA GLU A 296 -19.54 34.16 -23.48
C GLU A 296 -20.02 32.98 -24.32
N PHE A 297 -21.34 32.79 -24.38
CA PHE A 297 -21.92 31.66 -25.10
C PHE A 297 -21.58 31.67 -26.59
N THR A 298 -21.48 32.85 -27.20
CA THR A 298 -21.02 33.06 -28.58
C THR A 298 -19.60 32.58 -28.84
N ASN A 299 -18.76 32.53 -27.80
CA ASN A 299 -17.37 32.08 -27.90
C ASN A 299 -17.23 30.57 -27.63
N LEU A 300 -18.31 29.89 -27.25
CA LEU A 300 -18.34 28.44 -27.11
C LEU A 300 -18.47 27.81 -28.50
N GLY A 301 -17.35 27.36 -29.08
CA GLY A 301 -17.39 26.54 -30.29
C GLY A 301 -18.14 25.22 -30.07
N GLY A 302 -18.81 24.69 -31.09
CA GLY A 302 -19.46 23.37 -31.05
C GLY A 302 -20.87 23.34 -30.45
N VAL A 303 -21.41 24.47 -29.99
CA VAL A 303 -22.78 24.56 -29.47
C VAL A 303 -23.65 25.33 -30.46
N SER A 304 -24.86 24.83 -30.72
CA SER A 304 -25.87 25.59 -31.46
C SER A 304 -27.02 25.96 -30.53
N VAL A 305 -27.66 27.09 -30.81
CA VAL A 305 -28.81 27.56 -30.04
C VAL A 305 -29.99 26.58 -30.09
N ASN A 306 -30.09 25.81 -31.18
CA ASN A 306 -31.09 24.76 -31.33
C ASN A 306 -30.98 23.67 -30.25
N MET A 307 -29.79 23.47 -29.65
CA MET A 307 -29.61 22.53 -28.55
C MET A 307 -30.38 22.93 -27.27
N PHE A 308 -30.90 24.16 -27.20
CA PHE A 308 -31.64 24.70 -26.06
C PHE A 308 -33.16 24.79 -26.29
N ILE A 309 -33.67 24.28 -27.42
CA ILE A 309 -35.10 24.33 -27.76
C ILE A 309 -35.97 23.76 -26.63
N LYS A 310 -35.55 22.64 -26.04
CA LYS A 310 -36.28 21.96 -24.95
C LYS A 310 -35.90 22.45 -23.55
N ASN A 311 -35.20 23.58 -23.44
CA ASN A 311 -34.85 24.13 -22.13
C ASN A 311 -36.08 24.75 -21.47
N LYS A 312 -36.55 24.13 -20.38
CA LYS A 312 -37.76 24.57 -19.66
C LYS A 312 -37.75 26.04 -19.26
N GLN A 313 -36.61 26.61 -18.87
CA GLN A 313 -36.56 28.03 -18.47
C GLN A 313 -36.82 28.96 -19.65
N VAL A 314 -36.23 28.65 -20.81
CA VAL A 314 -36.43 29.42 -22.04
C VAL A 314 -37.87 29.26 -22.55
N MET A 315 -38.40 28.03 -22.51
CA MET A 315 -39.78 27.72 -22.90
C MET A 315 -40.78 28.45 -22.02
N ASN A 316 -40.62 28.44 -20.71
CA ASN A 316 -41.54 29.12 -19.78
C ASN A 316 -41.60 30.63 -20.03
N GLU A 317 -40.45 31.27 -20.30
CA GLU A 317 -40.43 32.70 -20.64
C GLU A 317 -41.09 32.99 -22.00
N TYR A 318 -40.91 32.10 -22.98
CA TYR A 318 -41.62 32.22 -24.25
C TYR A 318 -43.14 32.10 -24.06
N GLU A 319 -43.59 31.08 -23.34
CA GLU A 319 -45.00 30.87 -23.01
C GLU A 319 -45.59 32.07 -22.27
N ARG A 320 -44.82 32.71 -21.37
CA ARG A 320 -45.26 33.94 -20.69
C ARG A 320 -45.52 35.07 -21.66
N VAL A 321 -44.62 35.31 -22.61
CA VAL A 321 -44.78 36.34 -23.63
C VAL A 321 -46.00 36.06 -24.51
N ILE A 322 -46.20 34.81 -24.93
CA ILE A 322 -47.35 34.40 -25.74
C ILE A 322 -48.67 34.48 -24.96
N ASN A 323 -48.68 34.17 -23.66
CA ASN A 323 -49.85 34.39 -22.80
C ASN A 323 -50.24 35.87 -22.75
N LEU A 324 -49.26 36.77 -22.62
CA LEU A 324 -49.51 38.22 -22.63
C LEU A 324 -50.06 38.68 -23.99
N ALA A 325 -49.57 38.12 -25.10
CA ALA A 325 -50.10 38.40 -26.43
C ALA A 325 -51.56 37.91 -26.59
N ALA A 326 -51.87 36.72 -26.09
CA ALA A 326 -53.24 36.18 -26.10
C ALA A 326 -54.20 37.04 -25.25
N ASP A 327 -53.75 37.45 -24.06
CA ASP A 327 -54.54 38.32 -23.18
C ASP A 327 -54.72 39.72 -23.80
N ALA A 328 -53.71 40.27 -24.47
CA ALA A 328 -53.83 41.52 -25.20
C ALA A 328 -54.87 41.43 -26.33
N CYS A 329 -54.95 40.30 -27.05
CA CYS A 329 -56.01 40.08 -28.04
C CYS A 329 -57.41 40.10 -27.41
N LYS A 330 -57.58 39.45 -26.25
CA LYS A 330 -58.86 39.41 -25.53
C LYS A 330 -59.27 40.78 -25.02
N VAL A 331 -58.34 41.53 -24.43
CA VAL A 331 -58.57 42.90 -23.93
C VAL A 331 -58.96 43.84 -25.08
N GLN A 332 -58.24 43.79 -26.21
CA GLN A 332 -58.58 44.59 -27.40
C GLN A 332 -59.95 44.21 -27.98
N ALA A 333 -60.35 42.95 -27.87
CA ALA A 333 -61.68 42.48 -28.26
C ALA A 333 -62.78 42.73 -27.21
N GLY A 334 -62.46 43.41 -26.10
CA GLY A 334 -63.42 43.76 -25.03
C GLY A 334 -63.92 42.58 -24.19
N VAL A 335 -63.13 41.50 -24.08
CA VAL A 335 -63.50 40.32 -23.28
C VAL A 335 -62.48 39.99 -22.19
N ALA A 336 -62.92 39.26 -21.16
CA ALA A 336 -62.08 38.83 -20.06
C ALA A 336 -60.90 37.97 -20.53
N THR A 337 -59.76 38.14 -19.87
CA THR A 337 -58.54 37.35 -20.08
C THR A 337 -58.72 35.93 -19.55
N GLU A 338 -57.92 35.00 -20.06
CA GLU A 338 -57.93 33.60 -19.61
C GLU A 338 -56.75 33.33 -18.67
N PRO A 339 -56.81 32.31 -17.80
CA PRO A 339 -55.66 31.93 -16.97
C PRO A 339 -54.39 31.66 -17.78
N TYR A 340 -53.25 31.65 -17.09
CA TYR A 340 -51.97 31.26 -17.67
C TYR A 340 -52.02 29.79 -18.14
N MET A 341 -51.63 29.54 -19.39
CA MET A 341 -51.60 28.20 -20.00
C MET A 341 -50.21 27.87 -20.54
N VAL A 342 -49.89 26.58 -20.68
CA VAL A 342 -48.60 26.06 -21.19
C VAL A 342 -48.82 25.08 -22.34
N ALA A 343 -47.81 24.85 -23.18
CA ALA A 343 -47.81 23.83 -24.24
C ALA A 343 -49.10 23.83 -25.10
N GLY A 344 -49.70 22.65 -25.34
CA GLY A 344 -50.92 22.51 -26.15
C GLY A 344 -52.11 23.34 -25.63
N ALA A 345 -52.24 23.55 -24.31
CA ALA A 345 -53.32 24.38 -23.77
C ALA A 345 -53.13 25.87 -24.12
N LEU A 346 -51.88 26.33 -24.22
CA LEU A 346 -51.57 27.68 -24.71
C LEU A 346 -51.88 27.81 -26.20
N LYS A 347 -51.66 26.76 -26.98
CA LYS A 347 -52.02 26.71 -28.41
C LYS A 347 -53.53 26.93 -28.58
N ASP A 348 -54.34 26.21 -27.80
CA ASP A 348 -55.79 26.38 -27.80
C ASP A 348 -56.24 27.78 -27.33
N LYS A 349 -55.57 28.34 -26.32
CA LYS A 349 -55.79 29.72 -25.86
C LYS A 349 -55.49 30.73 -26.97
N CYS A 350 -54.41 30.55 -27.73
CA CYS A 350 -54.07 31.39 -28.88
C CYS A 350 -55.16 31.30 -29.96
N GLY A 351 -55.59 30.09 -30.33
CA GLY A 351 -56.66 29.89 -31.32
C GLY A 351 -57.97 30.60 -30.94
N ARG A 352 -58.39 30.50 -29.68
CA ARG A 352 -59.57 31.23 -29.17
C ARG A 352 -59.40 32.75 -29.14
N SER A 353 -58.17 33.23 -28.96
CA SER A 353 -57.85 34.66 -28.88
C SER A 353 -57.82 35.29 -30.27
N ILE A 354 -57.21 34.61 -31.25
CA ILE A 354 -57.20 34.97 -32.67
C ILE A 354 -58.63 35.09 -33.20
N ALA A 355 -59.45 34.05 -32.99
CA ALA A 355 -60.84 34.03 -33.44
C ALA A 355 -61.69 35.17 -32.86
N LYS A 356 -61.30 35.70 -31.69
CA LYS A 356 -62.07 36.72 -30.98
C LYS A 356 -61.70 38.15 -31.37
N LEU A 357 -60.41 38.45 -31.57
CA LEU A 357 -59.98 39.79 -32.01
C LEU A 357 -60.29 40.02 -33.49
N ASN A 358 -60.06 39.01 -34.34
CA ASN A 358 -60.30 39.07 -35.79
C ASN A 358 -59.65 40.29 -36.49
N ASN A 359 -58.43 40.65 -36.08
CA ASN A 359 -57.60 41.69 -36.69
C ASN A 359 -56.19 41.15 -36.99
N PRO A 360 -55.94 40.64 -38.20
CA PRO A 360 -54.67 40.01 -38.55
C PRO A 360 -53.46 40.95 -38.53
N ASN A 361 -53.68 42.27 -38.52
CA ASN A 361 -52.63 43.28 -38.43
C ASN A 361 -52.24 43.62 -36.99
N ALA A 362 -52.96 43.11 -35.98
CA ALA A 362 -52.60 43.37 -34.59
C ALA A 362 -51.36 42.54 -34.20
N TYR A 363 -50.32 43.18 -33.67
CA TYR A 363 -49.08 42.50 -33.27
C TYR A 363 -49.31 41.32 -32.31
N SER A 364 -50.25 41.47 -31.37
CA SER A 364 -50.64 40.42 -30.44
C SER A 364 -51.27 39.21 -31.15
N GLN A 365 -52.06 39.44 -32.21
CA GLN A 365 -52.65 38.37 -33.01
C GLN A 365 -51.58 37.70 -33.88
N MET A 366 -50.64 38.45 -34.46
CA MET A 366 -49.53 37.89 -35.24
C MET A 366 -48.67 36.93 -34.40
N MET A 367 -48.33 37.31 -33.15
CA MET A 367 -47.59 36.45 -32.23
C MET A 367 -48.38 35.20 -31.84
N CYS A 368 -49.68 35.33 -31.54
CA CYS A 368 -50.54 34.17 -31.29
C CYS A 368 -50.69 33.26 -32.51
N GLN A 369 -50.72 33.84 -33.71
CA GLN A 369 -50.84 33.10 -34.97
C GLN A 369 -49.58 32.26 -35.23
N ASP A 370 -48.38 32.83 -35.05
CA ASP A 370 -47.12 32.07 -35.12
C ASP A 370 -47.14 30.87 -34.16
N PHE A 371 -47.51 31.07 -32.90
CA PHE A 371 -47.62 29.98 -31.92
C PHE A 371 -48.67 28.94 -32.31
N TYR A 372 -49.86 29.37 -32.77
CA TYR A 372 -50.95 28.48 -33.14
C TYR A 372 -50.61 27.62 -34.37
N ASP A 373 -49.91 28.18 -35.35
CA ASP A 373 -49.58 27.45 -36.58
C ASP A 373 -48.37 26.53 -36.36
N ASN A 374 -47.40 26.94 -35.54
CA ASN A 374 -46.07 26.32 -35.52
C ASN A 374 -45.72 25.54 -34.24
N ALA A 375 -46.41 25.74 -33.10
CA ALA A 375 -46.13 24.98 -31.89
C ALA A 375 -46.72 23.56 -31.97
N ASP A 376 -45.96 22.54 -31.56
CA ASP A 376 -46.45 21.16 -31.46
C ASP A 376 -46.19 20.59 -30.06
N GLY A 377 -47.24 20.48 -29.25
CA GLY A 377 -47.11 20.10 -27.84
C GLY A 377 -46.21 21.08 -27.08
N ASP A 378 -45.05 20.59 -26.63
CA ASP A 378 -44.00 21.35 -25.95
C ASP A 378 -42.78 21.64 -26.85
N ASP A 379 -42.88 21.41 -28.16
CA ASP A 379 -41.86 21.78 -29.15
C ASP A 379 -42.22 23.11 -29.81
N TYR A 380 -41.35 24.10 -29.61
CA TYR A 380 -41.50 25.46 -30.16
C TYR A 380 -40.47 25.78 -31.25
N SER A 381 -39.71 24.78 -31.71
CA SER A 381 -38.61 24.94 -32.67
C SER A 381 -39.03 25.56 -34.01
N ALA A 382 -40.28 25.35 -34.42
CA ALA A 382 -40.82 25.88 -35.67
C ALA A 382 -41.32 27.33 -35.55
N CYS A 383 -41.55 27.85 -34.34
CA CYS A 383 -42.04 29.21 -34.11
C CYS A 383 -40.94 30.26 -34.40
N GLU A 384 -41.24 31.26 -35.23
CA GLU A 384 -40.28 32.31 -35.59
C GLU A 384 -39.97 33.24 -34.41
N GLU A 385 -40.97 33.52 -33.56
CA GLU A 385 -40.77 34.34 -32.37
C GLU A 385 -39.88 33.62 -31.35
N PHE A 386 -40.01 32.29 -31.22
CA PHE A 386 -39.15 31.49 -30.34
C PHE A 386 -37.68 31.50 -30.81
N LYS A 387 -37.43 31.43 -32.12
CA LYS A 387 -36.08 31.53 -32.69
C LYS A 387 -35.42 32.87 -32.35
N LYS A 388 -36.17 33.98 -32.37
CA LYS A 388 -35.66 35.31 -31.97
C LYS A 388 -35.29 35.37 -30.50
N LEU A 389 -36.09 34.76 -29.63
CA LEU A 389 -35.75 34.60 -28.21
C LEU A 389 -34.45 33.82 -28.05
N LEU A 390 -34.35 32.66 -28.72
CA LEU A 390 -33.16 31.81 -28.71
C LEU A 390 -31.90 32.57 -29.17
N VAL A 391 -31.96 33.34 -30.26
CA VAL A 391 -30.84 34.19 -30.72
C VAL A 391 -30.48 35.25 -29.68
N THR A 392 -31.47 35.87 -29.04
CA THR A 392 -31.22 36.84 -27.96
C THR A 392 -30.52 36.18 -26.78
N CYS A 393 -30.94 34.96 -26.41
CA CYS A 393 -30.27 34.17 -25.38
C CYS A 393 -28.80 33.88 -25.73
N GLN A 394 -28.52 33.47 -26.98
CA GLN A 394 -27.16 33.22 -27.44
C GLN A 394 -26.24 34.43 -27.24
N GLN A 395 -26.75 35.63 -27.52
CA GLN A 395 -25.98 36.87 -27.45
C GLN A 395 -25.72 37.36 -26.02
N ASN A 396 -26.53 36.94 -25.04
CA ASN A 396 -26.47 37.44 -23.68
C ASN A 396 -25.99 36.41 -22.65
N TRP A 397 -26.05 35.11 -22.97
CA TRP A 397 -25.60 34.08 -22.03
C TRP A 397 -24.10 34.13 -21.78
N ILE A 398 -23.76 34.09 -20.50
CA ILE A 398 -22.40 33.83 -20.04
C ILE A 398 -22.40 32.44 -19.40
N TYR A 399 -21.61 31.54 -19.97
CA TYR A 399 -21.35 30.24 -19.37
C TYR A 399 -20.31 30.37 -18.26
N ARG A 400 -20.63 29.81 -17.09
CA ARG A 400 -19.75 29.79 -15.93
C ARG A 400 -19.58 28.38 -15.44
N TRP A 401 -18.37 28.10 -15.00
CA TRP A 401 -18.05 26.83 -14.38
C TRP A 401 -16.97 27.00 -13.32
N GLY A 402 -16.91 26.03 -12.42
CA GLY A 402 -15.88 25.92 -11.42
C GLY A 402 -15.73 24.47 -10.97
N TYR A 403 -14.63 24.20 -10.27
CA TYR A 403 -14.32 22.88 -9.75
C TYR A 403 -14.29 22.91 -8.21
N THR A 404 -14.75 21.82 -7.61
CA THR A 404 -14.88 21.62 -6.17
C THR A 404 -14.62 20.16 -5.80
N ASP A 405 -14.39 19.89 -4.52
CA ASP A 405 -14.27 18.55 -3.95
C ASP A 405 -15.63 17.95 -3.57
N ALA A 406 -15.64 16.64 -3.37
CA ALA A 406 -16.79 15.90 -2.88
C ALA A 406 -17.30 16.43 -1.53
N ALA A 407 -16.39 16.72 -0.61
CA ALA A 407 -16.68 17.12 0.77
C ALA A 407 -17.43 18.45 0.88
N SER A 408 -17.30 19.29 -0.14
CA SER A 408 -18.05 20.54 -0.22
C SER A 408 -19.46 20.35 -0.78
N LEU A 409 -19.69 19.33 -1.60
CA LEU A 409 -20.99 19.05 -2.23
C LEU A 409 -21.90 18.18 -1.36
N TRP A 410 -21.32 17.17 -0.72
CA TRP A 410 -22.07 16.14 -0.01
C TRP A 410 -21.67 16.05 1.46
N LYS A 411 -22.61 15.56 2.28
CA LYS A 411 -22.33 15.20 3.67
C LYS A 411 -21.69 13.81 3.64
N ILE A 412 -20.38 13.77 3.87
CA ILE A 412 -19.53 12.59 3.66
C ILE A 412 -19.60 11.59 4.83
N ASP A 413 -20.12 12.00 5.98
CA ASP A 413 -20.08 11.26 7.24
C ASP A 413 -21.11 10.12 7.36
N LEU A 414 -22.15 10.08 6.50
CA LEU A 414 -23.25 9.12 6.58
C LEU A 414 -23.57 8.51 5.20
N PRO A 415 -23.47 7.17 5.03
CA PRO A 415 -23.85 6.53 3.79
C PRO A 415 -25.34 6.76 3.48
N GLY A 416 -25.61 7.39 2.33
CA GLY A 416 -26.96 7.53 1.78
C GLY A 416 -27.70 8.83 2.09
N ARG A 417 -27.10 9.84 2.74
CA ARG A 417 -27.69 11.18 2.80
C ARG A 417 -27.28 12.06 1.62
N ALA A 418 -28.19 12.99 1.32
CA ALA A 418 -28.11 13.93 0.22
C ALA A 418 -27.08 15.05 0.51
N PRO A 419 -26.94 16.10 -0.33
CA PRO A 419 -26.04 17.24 -0.08
C PRO A 419 -26.13 17.79 1.34
N ARG A 420 -25.15 18.61 1.72
CA ARG A 420 -25.19 19.38 2.97
C ARG A 420 -26.59 19.99 3.19
N THR A 421 -27.02 20.06 4.45
CA THR A 421 -28.36 20.53 4.90
C THR A 421 -28.76 21.92 4.41
N ILE A 422 -27.81 22.68 3.85
CA ILE A 422 -28.04 23.94 3.16
C ILE A 422 -28.62 23.70 1.76
N THR A 423 -29.79 24.29 1.50
CA THR A 423 -30.29 24.44 0.13
C THR A 423 -29.29 25.30 -0.65
N LEU A 424 -28.54 24.65 -1.54
CA LEU A 424 -27.61 25.35 -2.41
C LEU A 424 -28.38 26.23 -3.39
N PRO A 425 -27.90 27.45 -3.68
CA PRO A 425 -28.45 28.26 -4.75
C PRO A 425 -28.50 27.52 -6.09
N GLU A 426 -29.44 27.89 -6.95
CA GLU A 426 -29.63 27.26 -8.27
C GLU A 426 -28.31 27.16 -9.06
N ARG A 427 -27.47 28.20 -9.04
CA ARG A 427 -26.15 28.22 -9.71
C ARG A 427 -25.18 27.11 -9.29
N TYR A 428 -25.41 26.44 -8.16
CA TYR A 428 -24.61 25.30 -7.66
C TYR A 428 -25.36 23.97 -7.73
N ALA A 429 -26.59 23.94 -8.24
CA ALA A 429 -27.49 22.78 -8.18
C ALA A 429 -27.10 21.61 -9.09
N GLY A 430 -26.15 21.79 -10.01
CA GLY A 430 -25.91 20.88 -11.13
C GLY A 430 -25.54 19.43 -10.76
N LEU A 431 -24.96 19.21 -9.57
CA LEU A 431 -24.64 17.88 -9.04
C LEU A 431 -25.32 17.56 -7.71
N SER A 432 -25.69 18.60 -6.96
CA SER A 432 -26.09 18.49 -5.56
C SER A 432 -27.60 18.50 -5.38
N ASN A 433 -28.34 19.46 -5.96
CA ASN A 433 -29.68 19.80 -5.47
C ASN A 433 -30.69 18.65 -5.48
N ILE A 434 -31.39 18.49 -4.36
CA ILE A 434 -32.41 17.46 -4.19
C ILE A 434 -33.70 17.95 -4.84
N SER A 435 -34.27 17.16 -5.75
CA SER A 435 -35.57 17.46 -6.34
C SER A 435 -36.48 16.24 -6.30
N MET A 436 -37.80 16.47 -6.35
CA MET A 436 -38.77 15.39 -6.51
C MET A 436 -38.55 14.63 -7.83
N GLY A 437 -38.11 15.33 -8.89
CA GLY A 437 -37.82 14.73 -10.20
C GLY A 437 -36.61 13.78 -10.17
N SER A 438 -35.69 13.97 -9.22
CA SER A 438 -34.51 13.12 -9.02
C SER A 438 -34.72 12.10 -7.89
N GLY A 439 -35.96 11.84 -7.49
CA GLY A 439 -36.31 10.83 -6.48
C GLY A 439 -35.78 11.16 -5.08
N ASN A 440 -35.69 12.45 -4.75
CA ASN A 440 -35.07 12.99 -3.53
C ASN A 440 -33.55 12.74 -3.44
N TYR A 441 -32.89 12.66 -4.58
CA TYR A 441 -31.43 12.53 -4.68
C TYR A 441 -30.84 13.63 -5.58
N GLY A 442 -29.58 14.03 -5.40
CA GLY A 442 -28.94 14.98 -6.34
C GLY A 442 -28.85 14.40 -7.77
N PRO A 443 -28.77 15.23 -8.84
CA PRO A 443 -28.83 14.76 -10.23
C PRO A 443 -27.78 13.69 -10.55
N TYR A 444 -26.53 13.88 -10.09
CA TYR A 444 -25.47 12.88 -10.24
C TYR A 444 -25.89 11.52 -9.64
N MET A 445 -26.32 11.51 -8.38
CA MET A 445 -26.71 10.29 -7.69
C MET A 445 -28.02 9.67 -8.21
N ALA A 446 -28.91 10.46 -8.79
CA ALA A 446 -30.11 9.93 -9.42
C ALA A 446 -29.77 9.21 -10.73
N GLU A 447 -28.86 9.77 -11.52
CA GLU A 447 -28.50 9.24 -12.83
C GLU A 447 -27.77 7.89 -12.77
N TYR A 448 -26.96 7.66 -11.73
CA TYR A 448 -26.25 6.41 -11.48
C TYR A 448 -27.06 5.37 -10.68
N ARG A 449 -28.36 5.60 -10.47
CA ARG A 449 -29.21 4.63 -9.79
C ARG A 449 -29.52 3.45 -10.70
N GLU A 450 -29.25 2.25 -10.21
CA GLU A 450 -29.45 0.98 -10.87
C GLU A 450 -30.36 0.08 -10.01
N GLN A 451 -30.89 -1.00 -10.59
CA GLN A 451 -31.66 -2.02 -9.87
C GLN A 451 -30.81 -3.29 -9.80
N LYS A 452 -30.49 -3.76 -8.59
CA LYS A 452 -29.81 -5.04 -8.34
C LYS A 452 -30.64 -5.84 -7.34
N ASP A 453 -31.00 -7.07 -7.67
CA ASP A 453 -31.83 -7.96 -6.84
C ASP A 453 -33.17 -7.34 -6.40
N GLY A 454 -33.79 -6.55 -7.29
CA GLY A 454 -35.05 -5.85 -7.02
C GLY A 454 -34.94 -4.69 -6.04
N LYS A 455 -33.72 -4.29 -5.66
CA LYS A 455 -33.44 -3.14 -4.79
C LYS A 455 -32.73 -2.03 -5.57
N PRO A 456 -33.11 -0.75 -5.35
CA PRO A 456 -32.37 0.37 -5.90
C PRO A 456 -30.97 0.45 -5.27
N TYR A 457 -29.94 0.42 -6.11
CA TYR A 457 -28.53 0.53 -5.76
C TYR A 457 -27.90 1.70 -6.52
N ASN A 458 -26.88 2.35 -5.96
CA ASN A 458 -26.08 3.32 -6.72
C ASN A 458 -24.59 3.07 -6.41
N PRO A 459 -23.80 2.62 -7.40
CA PRO A 459 -22.38 2.34 -7.21
C PRO A 459 -21.57 3.60 -6.91
N GLU A 460 -21.95 4.76 -7.46
CA GLU A 460 -21.28 6.03 -7.23
C GLU A 460 -21.54 6.63 -5.84
N ARG A 461 -22.56 6.17 -5.11
CA ARG A 461 -22.78 6.57 -3.71
C ARG A 461 -21.83 5.95 -2.73
N ALA A 462 -21.46 4.70 -3.00
CA ALA A 462 -20.33 4.14 -2.29
C ALA A 462 -19.13 5.04 -2.59
N ARG A 463 -18.93 5.47 -3.84
CA ARG A 463 -17.71 6.12 -4.33
C ARG A 463 -17.36 7.55 -3.91
N VAL A 464 -17.94 8.09 -2.83
CA VAL A 464 -17.69 9.46 -2.40
C VAL A 464 -17.03 9.47 -1.02
N GLY A 465 -15.79 9.92 -0.95
CA GLY A 465 -14.99 9.94 0.29
C GLY A 465 -13.95 11.07 0.33
N ALA A 466 -13.05 11.00 1.30
CA ALA A 466 -11.87 11.85 1.37
C ALA A 466 -10.68 10.98 0.99
N MET A 467 -9.82 11.47 0.09
CA MET A 467 -8.59 10.78 -0.26
C MET A 467 -7.72 10.52 0.98
N GLN A 468 -7.11 9.33 1.03
CA GLN A 468 -6.14 8.95 2.07
C GLN A 468 -4.85 9.76 1.91
N SER A 469 -4.08 9.96 2.98
CA SER A 469 -2.81 10.70 2.87
C SER A 469 -1.70 9.77 2.37
N PHE A 470 -1.25 9.98 1.14
CA PHE A 470 -0.17 9.19 0.53
C PHE A 470 1.20 9.88 0.57
N TYR A 471 1.28 11.09 1.13
CA TYR A 471 2.49 11.91 1.07
C TYR A 471 3.04 12.26 2.47
N GLY A 472 2.78 11.39 3.45
CA GLY A 472 3.07 11.63 4.86
C GLY A 472 2.07 12.57 5.54
N PRO A 473 2.22 12.80 6.86
CA PRO A 473 1.34 13.70 7.61
C PRO A 473 1.44 15.16 7.16
N ASP A 474 2.63 15.58 6.73
CA ASP A 474 2.94 16.96 6.33
C ASP A 474 2.95 17.16 4.80
N ASN A 475 2.57 16.13 4.03
CA ASN A 475 2.52 16.16 2.56
C ASN A 475 3.87 16.45 1.87
N ASP A 476 4.98 16.05 2.49
CA ASP A 476 6.35 16.36 2.08
C ASP A 476 7.22 15.12 1.78
N ILE A 477 6.76 13.91 2.11
CA ILE A 477 7.46 12.63 1.85
C ILE A 477 6.61 11.75 0.94
N PRO A 478 6.56 12.07 -0.35
CA PRO A 478 5.62 11.44 -1.25
C PRO A 478 6.00 10.03 -1.73
N VAL A 479 4.98 9.24 -2.09
CA VAL A 479 5.10 7.89 -2.65
C VAL A 479 4.61 7.85 -4.10
N LEU A 480 5.13 6.90 -4.89
CA LEU A 480 4.66 6.63 -6.25
C LEU A 480 3.49 5.65 -6.19
N ILE A 481 2.31 6.09 -6.65
CA ILE A 481 1.07 5.30 -6.63
C ILE A 481 0.95 4.48 -7.92
N GLU A 482 0.76 3.18 -7.77
CA GLU A 482 0.55 2.19 -8.81
C GLU A 482 -0.82 1.52 -8.67
N GLY A 483 -1.33 0.99 -9.78
CA GLY A 483 -2.71 0.56 -9.96
C GLY A 483 -3.51 1.54 -10.81
N LYS A 484 -4.76 1.19 -11.09
CA LYS A 484 -5.71 2.05 -11.83
C LYS A 484 -6.28 3.13 -10.90
N ALA A 485 -5.40 3.93 -10.33
CA ALA A 485 -5.72 4.97 -9.34
C ALA A 485 -5.85 6.34 -10.01
N TYR A 486 -7.06 6.89 -9.99
CA TYR A 486 -7.41 8.17 -10.59
C TYR A 486 -7.79 9.20 -9.53
N LEU A 487 -7.44 10.45 -9.76
CA LEU A 487 -7.93 11.60 -9.01
C LEU A 487 -9.35 11.93 -9.46
N ARG A 488 -10.24 12.19 -8.51
CA ARG A 488 -11.63 12.60 -8.76
C ARG A 488 -11.93 13.96 -8.13
N PHE A 489 -12.58 14.83 -8.90
CA PHE A 489 -13.15 16.10 -8.43
C PHE A 489 -14.36 16.49 -9.29
N PHE A 490 -15.06 17.56 -8.93
CA PHE A 490 -16.39 17.83 -9.47
C PHE A 490 -16.50 19.21 -10.10
N LYS A 491 -17.03 19.25 -11.31
CA LYS A 491 -17.39 20.46 -12.02
C LYS A 491 -18.82 20.86 -11.69
N LEU A 492 -19.01 22.11 -11.28
CA LEU A 492 -20.30 22.79 -11.26
C LEU A 492 -20.36 23.81 -12.39
N ALA A 493 -21.48 23.85 -13.11
CA ALA A 493 -21.62 24.72 -14.27
C ALA A 493 -23.06 25.22 -14.47
N TYR A 494 -23.18 26.44 -15.00
CA TYR A 494 -24.47 27.09 -15.28
C TYR A 494 -24.34 28.19 -16.36
N LEU A 495 -25.48 28.63 -16.90
CA LEU A 495 -25.59 29.85 -17.72
C LEU A 495 -26.21 30.98 -16.89
N ASP A 496 -25.59 32.16 -16.94
CA ASP A 496 -25.99 33.34 -16.17
C ASP A 496 -27.43 33.78 -16.45
N GLU A 497 -28.01 34.43 -15.44
CA GLU A 497 -29.26 35.17 -15.57
C GLU A 497 -29.04 36.51 -16.29
N PHE A 498 -30.02 36.92 -17.09
CA PHE A 498 -30.02 38.23 -17.74
C PHE A 498 -31.44 38.71 -18.05
N THR A 499 -31.60 40.01 -18.19
CA THR A 499 -32.83 40.64 -18.71
C THR A 499 -32.50 41.39 -19.99
N ALA A 500 -33.21 41.08 -21.07
CA ALA A 500 -33.04 41.72 -22.37
C ALA A 500 -34.37 41.96 -23.06
N THR A 501 -34.44 42.99 -23.90
CA THR A 501 -35.59 43.20 -24.80
C THR A 501 -35.40 42.35 -26.04
N VAL A 502 -36.28 41.37 -26.22
CA VAL A 502 -36.27 40.50 -27.40
C VAL A 502 -37.01 41.21 -28.55
N PRO A 503 -36.46 41.23 -29.78
CA PRO A 503 -37.07 41.89 -30.92
C PRO A 503 -38.19 41.04 -31.55
N PHE A 504 -39.15 40.63 -30.71
CA PHE A 504 -40.40 40.04 -31.18
C PHE A 504 -41.16 41.01 -32.11
N VAL A 505 -42.22 40.55 -32.78
CA VAL A 505 -43.13 41.41 -33.54
C VAL A 505 -43.58 42.62 -32.70
N GLN A 506 -43.85 42.40 -31.41
CA GLN A 506 -43.92 43.47 -30.40
C GLN A 506 -42.78 43.29 -29.39
N PRO A 507 -41.77 44.19 -29.36
CA PRO A 507 -40.64 44.06 -28.45
C PRO A 507 -41.09 43.90 -27.00
N ALA A 508 -40.58 42.87 -26.32
CA ALA A 508 -40.94 42.57 -24.94
C ALA A 508 -39.69 42.26 -24.10
N PRO A 509 -39.66 42.68 -22.84
CA PRO A 509 -38.61 42.27 -21.91
C PRO A 509 -38.79 40.79 -21.55
N VAL A 510 -37.68 40.05 -21.63
CA VAL A 510 -37.58 38.67 -21.16
C VAL A 510 -36.51 38.60 -20.08
N ASN A 511 -36.83 37.88 -19.01
CA ASN A 511 -35.91 37.62 -17.91
C ASN A 511 -35.57 36.13 -17.91
N ILE A 512 -34.40 35.80 -18.45
CA ILE A 512 -33.88 34.44 -18.37
C ILE A 512 -33.21 34.26 -17.03
N ARG A 513 -33.80 33.41 -16.19
CA ARG A 513 -33.19 32.99 -14.92
C ARG A 513 -31.99 32.07 -15.17
N VAL A 514 -31.18 31.91 -14.12
CA VAL A 514 -30.05 30.98 -14.09
C VAL A 514 -30.45 29.61 -14.65
N ILE A 515 -29.72 29.13 -15.66
CA ILE A 515 -29.90 27.77 -16.19
C ILE A 515 -28.79 26.91 -15.61
N THR A 516 -29.15 26.00 -14.72
CA THR A 516 -28.20 25.04 -14.14
C THR A 516 -27.92 23.93 -15.15
N ASN A 517 -26.64 23.70 -15.46
CA ASN A 517 -26.27 22.62 -16.38
C ASN A 517 -26.12 21.31 -15.60
N THR A 518 -27.21 20.59 -15.45
CA THR A 518 -27.27 19.36 -14.64
C THR A 518 -26.49 18.21 -15.26
N PHE A 519 -26.08 17.26 -14.42
CA PHE A 519 -25.52 16.00 -14.90
C PHE A 519 -26.55 15.16 -15.66
N LEU A 520 -26.11 14.56 -16.77
CA LEU A 520 -26.87 13.58 -17.55
C LEU A 520 -25.94 12.45 -17.99
N ARG A 521 -26.34 11.19 -17.82
CA ARG A 521 -25.53 10.02 -18.21
C ARG A 521 -25.47 9.93 -19.74
N LYS A 522 -24.29 9.65 -20.31
CA LYS A 522 -24.07 9.65 -21.77
C LYS A 522 -24.78 8.52 -22.52
N ASP A 523 -25.15 7.47 -21.80
CA ASP A 523 -25.74 6.22 -22.28
C ASP A 523 -27.27 6.21 -22.18
N LYS A 524 -27.88 7.11 -21.40
CA LYS A 524 -29.33 7.41 -21.47
C LYS A 524 -29.58 8.40 -22.61
N ARG A 525 -29.52 7.90 -23.84
CA ARG A 525 -29.51 8.66 -25.11
C ARG A 525 -30.91 8.99 -25.65
N ASP A 526 -31.85 9.43 -24.81
CA ASP A 526 -33.16 9.82 -25.35
C ASP A 526 -33.10 11.19 -26.06
N ASP A 527 -32.03 11.98 -25.85
CA ASP A 527 -31.86 13.34 -26.39
C ASP A 527 -30.55 13.53 -27.18
N ALA A 528 -30.48 12.97 -28.39
CA ALA A 528 -29.43 13.35 -29.35
C ALA A 528 -29.49 14.86 -29.63
N GLY A 529 -28.36 15.56 -29.57
CA GLY A 529 -28.30 17.02 -29.76
C GLY A 529 -28.54 17.87 -28.49
N SER A 530 -28.48 17.28 -27.30
CA SER A 530 -28.53 18.03 -26.04
C SER A 530 -27.22 18.77 -25.75
N TYR A 531 -27.31 20.05 -25.38
CA TYR A 531 -26.16 20.89 -25.00
C TYR A 531 -25.34 20.36 -23.82
N LEU A 532 -25.87 19.39 -23.05
CA LEU A 532 -25.18 18.75 -21.93
C LEU A 532 -24.27 17.59 -22.35
N LEU A 533 -24.53 16.97 -23.50
CA LEU A 533 -23.82 15.78 -23.97
C LEU A 533 -22.86 16.07 -25.12
N GLU A 534 -23.09 17.15 -25.87
CA GLU A 534 -22.26 17.53 -27.00
C GLU A 534 -20.93 18.17 -26.56
N PRO A 535 -19.78 17.68 -27.05
CA PRO A 535 -18.47 18.30 -26.82
C PRO A 535 -18.37 19.69 -27.46
N LEU A 536 -17.83 20.62 -26.69
CA LEU A 536 -17.40 21.92 -27.15
C LEU A 536 -16.16 21.81 -28.05
N GLY A 537 -16.06 22.74 -28.99
CA GLY A 537 -14.83 23.01 -29.74
C GLY A 537 -13.77 23.77 -28.95
N VAL A 538 -13.97 23.96 -27.64
CA VAL A 538 -13.05 24.62 -26.72
C VAL A 538 -12.79 23.73 -25.50
N ASN A 539 -11.56 23.78 -24.97
CA ASN A 539 -11.23 23.15 -23.69
C ASN A 539 -11.60 24.13 -22.56
N LEU A 540 -12.40 23.66 -21.61
CA LEU A 540 -12.83 24.42 -20.43
C LEU A 540 -11.94 24.14 -19.22
N ALA A 541 -11.09 23.12 -19.30
CA ALA A 541 -10.15 22.85 -18.23
C ALA A 541 -9.14 24.00 -18.10
N PRO A 542 -8.71 24.34 -16.87
CA PRO A 542 -7.66 25.33 -16.62
C PRO A 542 -6.37 24.99 -17.35
N ASN A 543 -5.82 23.79 -17.11
CA ASN A 543 -4.48 23.41 -17.57
C ASN A 543 -4.43 21.97 -18.11
N LEU A 544 -4.35 20.98 -17.21
CA LEU A 544 -3.79 19.66 -17.52
C LEU A 544 -4.80 18.60 -17.95
N PHE A 545 -6.06 18.71 -17.51
CA PHE A 545 -7.11 17.78 -17.94
C PHE A 545 -7.83 18.29 -19.18
N GLY A 546 -8.48 17.39 -19.92
CA GLY A 546 -9.40 17.75 -20.98
C GLY A 546 -10.82 17.84 -20.42
N ASP A 547 -11.50 18.97 -20.60
CA ASP A 547 -12.91 19.12 -20.27
C ASP A 547 -13.63 19.96 -21.32
N SER A 548 -14.36 19.31 -22.19
CA SER A 548 -15.10 19.95 -23.28
C SER A 548 -16.62 19.91 -23.09
N LEU A 549 -17.16 19.55 -21.93
CA LEU A 549 -18.62 19.44 -21.76
C LEU A 549 -19.19 20.61 -20.95
N MET A 550 -20.33 21.16 -21.37
CA MET A 550 -20.99 22.25 -20.63
C MET A 550 -21.65 21.80 -19.32
N LYS A 551 -21.93 20.51 -19.17
CA LYS A 551 -22.61 19.95 -17.99
C LYS A 551 -21.73 19.93 -16.76
N SER A 552 -22.37 20.04 -15.60
CA SER A 552 -21.77 19.66 -14.32
C SER A 552 -21.47 18.15 -14.35
N ARG A 553 -20.31 17.72 -13.83
CA ARG A 553 -19.85 16.32 -13.90
C ARG A 553 -18.70 16.03 -12.94
N ALA A 554 -18.46 14.76 -12.66
CA ALA A 554 -17.17 14.32 -12.13
C ALA A 554 -16.09 14.37 -13.24
N ILE A 555 -14.88 14.76 -12.84
CA ILE A 555 -13.64 14.64 -13.59
C ILE A 555 -12.82 13.58 -12.86
N ASP A 556 -12.52 12.48 -13.56
CA ASP A 556 -11.96 11.25 -12.98
C ASP A 556 -10.96 10.56 -13.92
N THR A 557 -10.30 11.34 -14.78
CA THR A 557 -9.42 10.85 -15.85
C THR A 557 -7.93 11.07 -15.59
N LEU A 558 -7.58 11.75 -14.51
CA LEU A 558 -6.19 12.07 -14.15
C LEU A 558 -5.64 11.00 -13.21
N SER A 559 -4.36 10.63 -13.34
CA SER A 559 -3.71 9.76 -12.35
C SER A 559 -3.67 10.43 -10.98
N ALA A 560 -3.78 9.68 -9.87
CA ALA A 560 -3.58 10.25 -8.53
C ALA A 560 -2.19 10.90 -8.34
N ASN A 561 -1.17 10.45 -9.09
CA ASN A 561 0.19 10.97 -9.04
C ASN A 561 0.30 12.43 -9.54
N VAL A 562 -0.70 12.98 -10.24
CA VAL A 562 -0.70 14.40 -10.69
C VAL A 562 -0.45 15.37 -9.54
N LEU A 563 -0.87 15.01 -8.32
CA LEU A 563 -0.72 15.86 -7.14
C LEU A 563 0.75 16.06 -6.73
N TRP A 564 1.66 15.18 -7.17
CA TRP A 564 3.10 15.33 -6.97
C TRP A 564 3.65 16.60 -7.65
N GLY A 565 3.16 16.95 -8.84
CA GLY A 565 3.53 18.17 -9.59
C GLY A 565 4.85 18.12 -10.35
N ASP A 566 5.92 17.56 -9.79
CA ASP A 566 7.21 17.41 -10.48
C ASP A 566 7.38 16.05 -11.18
N LYS A 567 8.33 15.96 -12.13
CA LYS A 567 8.75 14.66 -12.67
C LYS A 567 9.37 13.78 -11.57
N ILE A 568 9.04 12.50 -11.60
CA ILE A 568 9.47 11.51 -10.62
C ILE A 568 10.55 10.66 -11.25
N LYS A 569 11.74 10.70 -10.67
CA LYS A 569 12.85 9.81 -11.03
C LYS A 569 12.77 8.56 -10.16
N CYS A 570 12.72 7.38 -10.78
CA CYS A 570 12.62 6.12 -10.04
C CYS A 570 13.27 4.96 -10.79
N TYR A 571 13.54 3.84 -10.09
CA TYR A 571 13.97 2.60 -10.72
C TYR A 571 12.80 1.77 -11.21
N ASP A 572 12.82 1.30 -12.46
CA ASP A 572 11.80 0.41 -13.01
C ASP A 572 11.86 -1.02 -12.44
N GLY A 573 11.06 -1.91 -13.02
CA GLY A 573 11.01 -3.32 -12.60
C GLY A 573 12.25 -4.14 -12.96
N ASP A 574 13.12 -3.65 -13.85
CA ASP A 574 14.44 -4.22 -14.16
C ASP A 574 15.56 -3.57 -13.33
N GLY A 575 15.24 -2.55 -12.53
CA GLY A 575 16.21 -1.76 -11.78
C GLY A 575 16.92 -0.69 -12.62
N GLN A 576 16.40 -0.35 -13.80
CA GLN A 576 16.90 0.75 -14.63
C GLN A 576 16.30 2.08 -14.19
N GLU A 577 17.07 3.16 -14.30
CA GLU A 577 16.57 4.50 -14.00
C GLU A 577 15.59 4.96 -15.08
N ILE A 578 14.40 5.37 -14.65
CA ILE A 578 13.35 5.94 -15.49
C ILE A 578 12.84 7.27 -14.92
N GLU A 579 12.34 8.12 -15.80
CA GLU A 579 11.67 9.37 -15.44
C GLU A 579 10.18 9.25 -15.79
N PHE A 580 9.32 9.38 -14.78
CA PHE A 580 7.88 9.40 -14.92
C PHE A 580 7.38 10.84 -14.83
N ASP A 581 6.56 11.28 -15.78
CA ASP A 581 5.99 12.62 -15.81
C ASP A 581 4.50 12.58 -15.39
N PRO A 582 4.18 12.92 -14.13
CA PRO A 582 2.81 12.92 -13.65
C PRO A 582 1.97 14.07 -14.22
N LEU A 583 2.55 15.07 -14.90
CA LEU A 583 1.79 16.18 -15.50
C LEU A 583 1.68 16.09 -17.02
N ALA A 584 2.13 14.99 -17.64
CA ALA A 584 1.90 14.76 -19.06
C ALA A 584 0.39 14.79 -19.39
N ASN A 585 0.02 15.23 -20.61
CA ASN A 585 -1.35 15.26 -21.08
C ASN A 585 -1.55 14.28 -22.28
N PRO A 586 -2.39 13.23 -22.14
CA PRO A 586 -3.09 12.82 -20.93
C PRO A 586 -2.13 12.19 -19.91
N THR A 587 -2.43 12.34 -18.62
CA THR A 587 -1.57 11.77 -17.57
C THR A 587 -1.66 10.26 -17.58
N SER A 588 -0.52 9.58 -17.68
CA SER A 588 -0.45 8.13 -17.62
C SER A 588 -0.62 7.61 -16.19
N VAL A 589 -1.46 6.59 -16.01
CA VAL A 589 -1.48 5.77 -14.79
C VAL A 589 -0.43 4.66 -14.89
N ILE A 590 0.14 4.25 -13.75
CA ILE A 590 1.01 3.08 -13.66
C ILE A 590 0.14 1.88 -13.32
N GLU A 591 -0.46 1.24 -14.32
CA GLU A 591 -1.53 0.25 -14.08
C GLU A 591 -1.08 -0.98 -13.30
N LYS A 592 0.17 -1.38 -13.45
CA LYS A 592 0.70 -2.65 -12.95
C LYS A 592 1.79 -2.41 -11.93
N PRO A 593 1.98 -3.36 -10.99
CA PRO A 593 3.10 -3.30 -10.09
C PRO A 593 4.42 -3.33 -10.88
N ALA A 594 5.43 -2.62 -10.38
CA ALA A 594 6.79 -2.65 -10.93
C ALA A 594 7.29 -4.10 -11.08
N GLN A 595 7.58 -4.51 -12.31
CA GLN A 595 8.01 -5.87 -12.67
C GLN A 595 8.98 -5.86 -13.86
N PRO A 596 9.89 -6.85 -13.96
CA PRO A 596 10.90 -6.90 -15.03
C PRO A 596 10.29 -6.85 -16.43
N SER A 597 11.00 -6.29 -17.40
CA SER A 597 10.54 -6.15 -18.79
C SER A 597 10.05 -7.49 -19.36
N GLY A 598 8.90 -7.45 -20.04
CA GLY A 598 8.23 -8.63 -20.58
C GLY A 598 7.45 -9.47 -19.54
N SER A 599 7.58 -9.15 -18.25
CA SER A 599 6.70 -9.71 -17.22
C SER A 599 5.34 -9.04 -17.30
N ASN A 600 4.29 -9.86 -17.38
CA ASN A 600 2.91 -9.40 -17.33
C ASN A 600 2.12 -10.26 -16.34
N VAL A 601 2.62 -10.30 -15.11
CA VAL A 601 2.01 -11.09 -14.04
C VAL A 601 0.91 -10.23 -13.40
N ALA A 602 -0.27 -10.82 -13.21
CA ALA A 602 -1.35 -10.18 -12.48
C ALA A 602 -0.99 -10.05 -10.99
N ALA A 603 -1.35 -8.93 -10.35
CA ALA A 603 -1.07 -8.67 -8.94
C ALA A 603 -1.57 -9.79 -8.00
N THR A 604 -2.67 -10.46 -8.38
CA THR A 604 -3.22 -11.65 -7.68
C THR A 604 -2.20 -12.76 -7.45
N ARG A 605 -1.19 -12.89 -8.33
CA ARG A 605 -0.14 -13.92 -8.26
C ARG A 605 1.14 -13.46 -7.55
N PHE A 606 1.17 -12.24 -7.01
CA PHE A 606 2.33 -11.74 -6.29
C PHE A 606 2.34 -12.35 -4.88
N GLY A 607 3.50 -12.83 -4.48
CA GLY A 607 3.74 -13.48 -3.19
C GLY A 607 5.24 -13.59 -2.95
N ARG A 608 5.64 -14.00 -1.73
CA ARG A 608 7.04 -14.22 -1.40
C ARG A 608 7.41 -15.67 -1.66
N ALA A 609 8.04 -15.92 -2.82
CA ALA A 609 8.61 -17.23 -3.11
C ALA A 609 9.86 -17.47 -2.25
N VAL A 610 9.83 -18.51 -1.42
CA VAL A 610 10.93 -18.91 -0.54
C VAL A 610 11.32 -20.37 -0.78
N ASP A 611 12.62 -20.64 -0.68
CA ASP A 611 13.14 -22.00 -0.71
C ASP A 611 13.33 -22.50 0.72
N PHE A 612 12.41 -23.34 1.21
CA PHE A 612 12.38 -23.83 2.58
C PHE A 612 13.64 -24.59 3.00
N LYS A 613 14.44 -25.11 2.05
CA LYS A 613 15.72 -25.73 2.39
C LYS A 613 16.76 -24.73 2.91
N ASN A 614 16.51 -23.43 2.74
CA ASN A 614 17.34 -22.35 3.27
C ASN A 614 16.86 -21.86 4.64
N ALA A 615 15.77 -22.44 5.17
CA ALA A 615 15.34 -22.17 6.54
C ALA A 615 16.46 -22.57 7.50
N SER A 616 16.79 -21.64 8.37
CA SER A 616 17.74 -21.80 9.48
C SER A 616 17.09 -22.64 10.58
N TRP A 617 15.79 -22.45 10.77
CA TRP A 617 14.99 -23.13 11.77
C TRP A 617 13.64 -23.53 11.19
N ASN A 618 13.16 -24.73 11.52
CA ASN A 618 11.87 -25.26 11.08
C ASN A 618 11.08 -25.73 12.30
N TYR A 619 9.87 -25.20 12.44
CA TYR A 619 8.96 -25.45 13.55
C TYR A 619 7.70 -26.14 13.05
N ILE A 620 7.25 -27.16 13.78
CA ILE A 620 6.01 -27.88 13.48
C ILE A 620 4.81 -27.01 13.87
N SER A 621 4.88 -26.38 15.04
CA SER A 621 3.84 -25.49 15.56
C SER A 621 4.38 -24.12 15.94
N ALA A 622 3.50 -23.11 15.98
CA ALA A 622 3.82 -21.79 16.50
C ALA A 622 4.22 -21.81 17.99
N GLN A 623 3.71 -22.77 18.77
CA GLN A 623 4.10 -22.92 20.18
C GLN A 623 5.56 -23.34 20.32
N ASP A 624 6.02 -24.31 19.52
CA ASP A 624 7.43 -24.75 19.52
C ASP A 624 8.37 -23.57 19.19
N PHE A 625 7.93 -22.69 18.29
CA PHE A 625 8.65 -21.46 17.95
C PHE A 625 8.74 -20.52 19.16
N LEU A 626 7.63 -20.24 19.83
CA LEU A 626 7.59 -19.34 20.98
C LEU A 626 8.42 -19.87 22.15
N ASP A 627 8.33 -21.16 22.44
CA ASP A 627 9.08 -21.81 23.53
C ASP A 627 10.60 -21.67 23.35
N GLU A 628 11.09 -21.69 22.11
CA GLU A 628 12.52 -21.53 21.81
C GLU A 628 12.95 -20.07 21.60
N ARG A 629 12.14 -19.28 20.87
CA ARG A 629 12.52 -17.94 20.37
C ARG A 629 12.05 -16.79 21.22
N ALA A 630 11.07 -17.00 22.08
CA ALA A 630 10.62 -16.05 23.09
C ALA A 630 10.67 -16.68 24.50
N PRO A 631 11.85 -17.14 24.96
CA PRO A 631 11.97 -17.84 26.23
C PRO A 631 11.77 -16.90 27.42
N GLY A 632 11.52 -17.47 28.61
CA GLY A 632 11.43 -16.70 29.85
C GLY A 632 10.06 -16.05 30.04
N ASP A 633 10.02 -14.72 30.12
CA ASP A 633 8.77 -13.96 30.29
C ASP A 633 7.99 -13.74 28.99
N GLY A 634 8.55 -14.20 27.86
CA GLY A 634 7.93 -14.13 26.53
C GLY A 634 7.92 -12.74 25.90
N LYS A 635 8.66 -11.76 26.46
CA LYS A 635 8.64 -10.37 25.97
C LYS A 635 9.68 -10.07 24.90
N LEU A 636 10.79 -10.81 24.88
CA LEU A 636 11.90 -10.62 23.96
C LEU A 636 11.95 -11.76 22.93
N LEU A 637 11.89 -11.40 21.65
CA LEU A 637 11.97 -12.32 20.53
C LEU A 637 13.37 -12.34 19.92
N TYR A 638 14.00 -13.50 19.86
CA TYR A 638 15.32 -13.70 19.23
C TYR A 638 15.19 -14.16 17.78
N LEU A 639 15.76 -13.40 16.85
CA LEU A 639 15.69 -13.65 15.42
C LEU A 639 17.02 -14.21 14.89
N ASP A 640 16.94 -15.26 14.06
CA ASP A 640 18.10 -15.86 13.41
C ASP A 640 17.77 -16.29 11.97
N GLY A 641 17.85 -15.34 11.05
CA GLY A 641 17.75 -15.59 9.62
C GLY A 641 16.33 -16.01 9.21
N PHE A 642 16.24 -17.05 8.38
CA PHE A 642 14.96 -17.53 7.88
C PHE A 642 14.38 -18.61 8.81
N MET A 643 13.24 -18.32 9.45
CA MET A 643 12.56 -19.23 10.37
C MET A 643 11.19 -19.62 9.79
N TYR A 644 10.95 -20.92 9.66
CA TYR A 644 9.75 -21.48 9.06
C TYR A 644 8.84 -22.12 10.12
N ILE A 645 7.57 -21.76 10.13
CA ILE A 645 6.51 -22.33 10.97
C ILE A 645 5.49 -23.00 10.05
N MET A 646 5.32 -24.32 10.21
CA MET A 646 4.45 -25.10 9.33
C MET A 646 2.96 -24.80 9.56
N ALA A 647 2.50 -24.69 10.81
CA ALA A 647 1.10 -24.40 11.10
C ALA A 647 0.89 -23.82 12.50
N GLY A 648 -0.25 -23.15 12.68
CA GLY A 648 -0.76 -22.69 13.97
C GLY A 648 -0.73 -21.16 14.09
N ASP A 649 -1.63 -20.62 14.90
CA ASP A 649 -1.70 -19.20 15.14
C ASP A 649 -0.51 -18.74 15.99
N LEU A 650 0.25 -17.78 15.49
CA LEU A 650 1.39 -17.21 16.19
C LEU A 650 0.94 -16.00 17.00
N ASP A 651 0.99 -16.13 18.32
CA ASP A 651 0.63 -15.05 19.23
C ASP A 651 1.87 -14.29 19.73
N LEU A 652 2.15 -13.15 19.11
CA LEU A 652 3.19 -12.21 19.53
C LEU A 652 2.62 -11.01 20.30
N SER A 653 1.35 -11.05 20.73
CA SER A 653 0.71 -9.93 21.45
C SER A 653 1.44 -9.49 22.72
N LYS A 654 2.17 -10.41 23.35
CA LYS A 654 2.95 -10.20 24.57
C LYS A 654 4.42 -9.86 24.31
N VAL A 655 4.90 -10.05 23.08
CA VAL A 655 6.28 -9.75 22.69
C VAL A 655 6.37 -8.24 22.48
N THR A 656 7.19 -7.58 23.28
CA THR A 656 7.37 -6.13 23.20
C THR A 656 8.65 -5.74 22.47
N HIS A 657 9.66 -6.61 22.45
CA HIS A 657 10.93 -6.32 21.80
C HIS A 657 11.43 -7.51 20.97
N PHE A 658 12.21 -7.22 19.93
CA PHE A 658 12.99 -8.23 19.22
C PHE A 658 14.48 -7.86 19.11
N GLN A 659 15.32 -8.87 18.92
CA GLN A 659 16.75 -8.72 18.68
C GLN A 659 17.20 -9.63 17.53
N GLY A 660 18.08 -9.10 16.68
CA GLY A 660 18.61 -9.81 15.51
C GLY A 660 17.84 -9.52 14.24
N LYS A 661 18.16 -10.28 13.19
CA LYS A 661 17.61 -10.11 11.85
C LYS A 661 16.88 -11.39 11.45
N GLY A 662 15.61 -11.29 11.07
CA GLY A 662 14.86 -12.48 10.70
C GLY A 662 13.66 -12.28 9.81
N LEU A 663 13.37 -13.35 9.06
CA LEU A 663 12.11 -13.58 8.36
C LEU A 663 11.40 -14.75 9.05
N ILE A 664 10.25 -14.46 9.65
CA ILE A 664 9.32 -15.47 10.14
C ILE A 664 8.33 -15.77 9.01
N TYR A 665 8.26 -17.03 8.58
CA TYR A 665 7.33 -17.47 7.55
C TYR A 665 6.36 -18.49 8.13
N ILE A 666 5.08 -18.17 8.09
CA ILE A 666 3.99 -19.02 8.57
C ILE A 666 3.25 -19.56 7.36
N ALA A 667 3.26 -20.89 7.17
CA ALA A 667 2.57 -21.48 6.03
C ALA A 667 1.04 -21.47 6.20
N ARG A 668 0.53 -21.66 7.42
CA ARG A 668 -0.90 -21.59 7.74
C ARG A 668 -1.14 -21.17 9.19
N GLY A 669 -1.94 -20.14 9.39
CA GLY A 669 -2.29 -19.62 10.71
C GLY A 669 -2.24 -18.10 10.75
N ASN A 670 -2.99 -17.53 11.69
CA ASN A 670 -3.05 -16.09 11.89
C ASN A 670 -1.90 -15.62 12.79
N CYS A 671 -1.53 -14.34 12.71
CA CYS A 671 -0.53 -13.75 13.58
C CYS A 671 -1.13 -12.62 14.42
N LYS A 672 -1.12 -12.78 15.75
CA LYS A 672 -1.56 -11.74 16.67
C LYS A 672 -0.38 -10.85 17.03
N LEU A 673 -0.56 -9.53 16.94
CA LEU A 673 0.48 -8.54 17.19
C LEU A 673 0.02 -7.51 18.23
N GLY A 674 0.88 -7.22 19.19
CA GLY A 674 0.78 -6.06 20.07
C GLY A 674 1.76 -4.98 19.61
N SER A 675 2.14 -4.08 20.51
CA SER A 675 3.26 -3.17 20.24
C SER A 675 4.58 -3.93 20.33
N ILE A 676 5.42 -3.84 19.29
CA ILE A 676 6.70 -4.55 19.19
C ILE A 676 7.77 -3.67 18.54
N GLU A 677 8.94 -3.58 19.17
CA GLU A 677 10.04 -2.69 18.76
C GLU A 677 11.38 -3.42 18.74
N ARG A 678 12.38 -2.87 18.06
CA ARG A 678 13.75 -3.39 18.21
C ARG A 678 14.27 -3.11 19.62
N LEU A 679 15.00 -4.05 20.22
CA LEU A 679 15.59 -3.87 21.56
C LEU A 679 16.66 -2.77 21.57
N ASN A 680 17.47 -2.70 20.52
CA ASN A 680 18.59 -1.78 20.42
C ASN A 680 18.23 -0.61 19.51
N ALA A 681 18.25 0.61 20.06
CA ALA A 681 18.02 1.84 19.31
C ALA A 681 19.01 1.99 18.14
N LYS A 682 18.57 2.66 17.06
CA LYS A 682 19.35 2.90 15.85
C LYS A 682 20.73 3.53 16.15
N PRO A 683 21.78 3.23 15.36
CA PRO A 683 21.77 2.43 14.13
C PRO A 683 22.07 0.94 14.43
N THR A 684 21.06 0.08 14.30
CA THR A 684 21.21 -1.38 14.35
C THR A 684 20.67 -2.02 13.08
N SER A 685 21.27 -3.13 12.67
CA SER A 685 20.76 -3.94 11.55
C SER A 685 19.64 -4.91 11.98
N ASP A 686 19.13 -4.77 13.20
CA ASP A 686 18.00 -5.55 13.69
C ASP A 686 16.79 -5.26 12.81
N SER A 687 16.14 -6.30 12.27
CA SER A 687 14.93 -6.14 11.48
C SER A 687 14.07 -7.39 11.54
N LEU A 688 12.76 -7.16 11.58
CA LEU A 688 11.73 -8.20 11.64
C LEU A 688 10.87 -8.15 10.39
N ARG A 689 10.77 -9.30 9.71
CA ARG A 689 9.84 -9.54 8.61
C ARG A 689 8.94 -10.70 8.99
N ILE A 690 7.63 -10.55 8.86
CA ILE A 690 6.65 -11.61 9.11
C ILE A 690 5.86 -11.83 7.82
N TYR A 691 5.90 -13.07 7.32
CA TYR A 691 5.17 -13.49 6.13
C TYR A 691 4.15 -14.57 6.47
N LEU A 692 2.88 -14.31 6.18
CA LEU A 692 1.78 -15.24 6.27
C LEU A 692 1.40 -15.67 4.85
N ARG A 693 1.51 -16.97 4.56
CA ARG A 693 1.04 -17.51 3.27
C ARG A 693 -0.47 -17.72 3.28
N GLN A 694 -1.01 -18.16 4.41
CA GLN A 694 -2.44 -18.43 4.62
C GLN A 694 -2.86 -18.00 6.03
N GLY A 695 -3.26 -16.74 6.15
CA GLY A 695 -3.74 -16.18 7.41
C GLY A 695 -3.77 -14.66 7.40
N ASP A 696 -4.28 -14.10 8.49
CA ASP A 696 -4.43 -12.68 8.72
C ASP A 696 -3.56 -12.19 9.88
N PHE A 697 -3.15 -10.93 9.82
CA PHE A 697 -2.63 -10.22 10.99
C PHE A 697 -3.80 -9.75 11.86
N ILE A 698 -3.67 -9.88 13.18
CA ILE A 698 -4.69 -9.49 14.13
C ILE A 698 -4.06 -8.61 15.20
N ILE A 699 -4.45 -7.33 15.24
CA ILE A 699 -3.98 -6.43 16.28
C ILE A 699 -4.63 -6.80 17.61
N SER A 700 -3.83 -7.28 18.55
CA SER A 700 -4.27 -7.75 19.86
C SER A 700 -3.45 -7.05 20.94
N SER A 701 -3.74 -5.76 21.13
CA SER A 701 -3.18 -4.94 22.21
C SER A 701 -4.30 -4.49 23.15
N PRO A 702 -4.08 -4.39 24.47
CA PRO A 702 -5.03 -3.71 25.36
C PRO A 702 -5.07 -2.19 25.11
N ASP A 703 -4.02 -1.62 24.52
CA ASP A 703 -3.88 -0.18 24.28
C ASP A 703 -4.54 0.24 22.97
N ASP A 704 -5.09 1.45 22.93
CA ASP A 704 -5.69 2.05 21.73
C ASP A 704 -4.67 2.43 20.65
N GLU A 705 -3.42 2.64 21.08
CA GLU A 705 -2.28 2.97 20.23
C GLU A 705 -1.31 1.78 20.17
N VAL A 706 -1.01 1.33 18.96
CA VAL A 706 -0.17 0.18 18.71
C VAL A 706 0.97 0.57 17.78
N PHE A 707 2.20 0.30 18.19
CA PHE A 707 3.39 0.57 17.39
C PHE A 707 4.09 -0.74 17.02
N ILE A 708 4.23 -0.98 15.72
CA ILE A 708 4.76 -2.23 15.16
C ILE A 708 5.97 -1.89 14.32
N GLU A 709 7.15 -2.26 14.79
CA GLU A 709 8.39 -2.16 14.03
C GLU A 709 8.69 -3.49 13.32
N ALA A 710 7.97 -3.73 12.22
CA ALA A 710 8.14 -4.92 11.40
C ALA A 710 7.59 -4.69 10.00
N SER A 711 8.15 -5.40 9.02
CA SER A 711 7.50 -5.56 7.72
C SER A 711 6.56 -6.76 7.75
N LEU A 712 5.29 -6.49 7.45
CA LEU A 712 4.18 -7.41 7.51
C LEU A 712 3.72 -7.77 6.10
N ALA A 713 3.64 -9.06 5.81
CA ALA A 713 3.16 -9.56 4.53
C ALA A 713 2.17 -10.71 4.74
N ALA A 714 0.94 -10.57 4.26
CA ALA A 714 -0.09 -11.61 4.28
C ALA A 714 -0.65 -11.77 2.86
N LEU A 715 -0.07 -12.70 2.10
CA LEU A 715 -0.38 -12.87 0.67
C LEU A 715 -0.70 -14.33 0.36
N TYR A 716 -1.91 -14.59 -0.13
CA TYR A 716 -2.28 -15.86 -0.72
C TYR A 716 -1.62 -16.03 -2.09
N ASP A 717 -1.09 -17.23 -2.27
CA ASP A 717 -0.46 -17.69 -3.50
C ASP A 717 -1.50 -18.31 -4.48
N ASP A 718 -2.72 -18.58 -3.99
CA ASP A 718 -3.82 -19.10 -4.80
C ASP A 718 -4.65 -17.95 -5.41
N PRO A 719 -4.82 -17.89 -6.75
CA PRO A 719 -5.64 -16.88 -7.40
C PRO A 719 -7.10 -16.83 -6.94
N GLN A 720 -7.64 -17.93 -6.39
CA GLN A 720 -9.02 -17.97 -5.88
C GLN A 720 -9.18 -17.29 -4.52
N GLY A 721 -8.08 -16.91 -3.86
CA GLY A 721 -8.10 -16.40 -2.49
C GLY A 721 -8.50 -17.49 -1.49
N SER A 722 -8.95 -17.07 -0.31
CA SER A 722 -9.51 -17.96 0.70
C SER A 722 -11.03 -17.86 0.70
N ASP A 723 -11.71 -19.02 0.78
CA ASP A 723 -13.15 -19.09 1.07
C ASP A 723 -13.45 -18.74 2.55
N ASP A 724 -12.43 -18.73 3.41
CA ASP A 724 -12.54 -18.38 4.83
C ASP A 724 -12.33 -16.87 5.02
N PRO A 725 -13.34 -16.12 5.54
CA PRO A 725 -13.23 -14.68 5.78
C PRO A 725 -12.20 -14.30 6.85
N LEU A 726 -11.70 -15.25 7.65
CA LEU A 726 -10.65 -15.04 8.67
C LEU A 726 -9.26 -15.51 8.23
N GLN A 727 -9.09 -15.76 6.92
CA GLN A 727 -7.81 -16.06 6.31
C GLN A 727 -7.74 -15.41 4.92
N GLN A 728 -8.08 -14.13 4.79
CA GLN A 728 -8.10 -13.47 3.48
C GLN A 728 -6.75 -12.91 3.04
N GLY A 729 -5.73 -12.95 3.91
CA GLY A 729 -4.48 -12.23 3.69
C GLY A 729 -4.64 -10.75 4.02
N SER A 730 -5.17 -10.45 5.20
CA SER A 730 -5.56 -9.11 5.64
C SER A 730 -4.90 -8.70 6.96
N ILE A 731 -5.17 -7.47 7.39
CA ILE A 731 -4.86 -6.99 8.74
C ILE A 731 -6.15 -6.55 9.44
N ILE A 732 -6.43 -7.17 10.58
CA ILE A 732 -7.58 -6.90 11.44
C ILE A 732 -7.13 -5.96 12.55
N LEU A 733 -7.67 -4.74 12.57
CA LEU A 733 -7.23 -3.64 13.42
C LEU A 733 -7.95 -3.59 14.77
N ASN A 734 -9.03 -4.37 14.96
CA ASN A 734 -9.71 -4.60 16.24
C ASN A 734 -10.12 -3.34 17.02
N ASN A 735 -10.68 -2.35 16.34
CA ASN A 735 -11.10 -1.05 16.89
C ASN A 735 -9.97 -0.32 17.62
N ARG A 736 -8.77 -0.26 17.03
CA ARG A 736 -7.67 0.57 17.56
C ARG A 736 -7.75 1.98 16.99
N LYS A 737 -7.41 2.97 17.81
CA LYS A 737 -7.39 4.38 17.40
C LYS A 737 -6.15 4.73 16.59
N LEU A 738 -5.02 4.10 16.89
CA LEU A 738 -3.79 4.31 16.14
C LEU A 738 -3.07 2.98 15.96
N VAL A 739 -2.80 2.60 14.72
CA VAL A 739 -1.90 1.51 14.40
C VAL A 739 -0.79 2.08 13.54
N LYS A 740 0.41 2.14 14.09
CA LYS A 740 1.60 2.67 13.42
C LYS A 740 2.55 1.53 13.08
N ILE A 741 2.80 1.33 11.79
CA ILE A 741 3.70 0.29 11.27
C ILE A 741 4.95 0.99 10.74
N TYR A 742 6.10 0.73 11.37
CA TYR A 742 7.41 1.11 10.85
C TYR A 742 8.00 -0.09 10.09
N GLY A 743 7.80 -0.10 8.77
CA GLY A 743 8.06 -1.23 7.88
C GLY A 743 7.15 -1.20 6.66
N ASN A 744 6.89 -2.36 6.07
CA ASN A 744 6.01 -2.50 4.90
C ASN A 744 4.71 -3.18 5.32
N LEU A 745 3.61 -2.85 4.65
CA LEU A 745 2.35 -3.59 4.75
C LEU A 745 1.98 -4.16 3.39
N LEU A 746 2.06 -5.48 3.23
CA LEU A 746 1.76 -6.18 1.98
C LEU A 746 0.61 -7.15 2.23
N VAL A 747 -0.59 -6.84 1.76
CA VAL A 747 -1.80 -7.63 2.05
C VAL A 747 -2.60 -7.91 0.79
N ASP A 748 -3.31 -9.02 0.78
CA ASP A 748 -4.27 -9.31 -0.27
C ASP A 748 -5.51 -8.44 -0.13
N SER A 749 -5.96 -8.19 1.11
CA SER A 749 -7.13 -7.38 1.40
C SER A 749 -6.84 -6.36 2.50
N LEU A 750 -7.25 -5.11 2.29
CA LEU A 750 -7.23 -4.07 3.31
C LEU A 750 -8.61 -3.42 3.38
N ASP A 751 -9.18 -3.39 4.57
CA ASP A 751 -10.45 -2.74 4.89
C ASP A 751 -10.33 -2.10 6.28
N LEU A 752 -10.56 -0.80 6.33
CA LEU A 752 -10.45 0.05 7.51
C LEU A 752 -11.80 0.20 8.23
N GLU A 753 -12.93 -0.21 7.62
CA GLU A 753 -14.30 0.07 8.09
C GLU A 753 -15.23 -1.14 8.32
N VAL A 754 -14.75 -2.38 8.21
CA VAL A 754 -15.56 -3.61 8.42
C VAL A 754 -16.46 -3.57 9.67
N SER A 755 -17.75 -3.86 9.49
CA SER A 755 -18.73 -3.98 10.57
C SER A 755 -18.37 -5.11 11.55
N GLY A 756 -18.50 -4.87 12.86
CA GLY A 756 -18.29 -5.91 13.88
C GLY A 756 -17.01 -5.77 14.71
N GLY A 757 -16.29 -4.65 14.57
CA GLY A 757 -15.18 -4.28 15.44
C GLY A 757 -13.81 -4.78 15.00
N SER A 758 -13.68 -5.31 13.78
CA SER A 758 -12.42 -5.75 13.15
C SER A 758 -11.62 -4.61 12.50
N ALA A 759 -12.21 -3.44 12.34
CA ALA A 759 -11.67 -2.28 11.64
C ALA A 759 -10.95 -1.28 12.57
N LEU A 760 -10.62 -0.07 12.11
CA LEU A 760 -10.15 1.00 12.99
C LEU A 760 -11.28 1.50 13.90
N ALA A 761 -10.92 2.04 15.07
CA ALA A 761 -11.87 2.79 15.89
C ALA A 761 -12.40 4.02 15.12
N ASP A 762 -13.51 4.60 15.59
CA ASP A 762 -14.01 5.86 15.02
C ASP A 762 -12.93 6.96 15.12
N GLY A 763 -12.66 7.65 14.01
CA GLY A 763 -11.55 8.61 13.88
C GLY A 763 -10.15 7.99 13.96
N GLY A 764 -10.02 6.66 13.83
CA GLY A 764 -8.75 5.96 13.95
C GLY A 764 -7.81 6.16 12.76
N VAL A 765 -6.52 5.90 12.95
CA VAL A 765 -5.47 6.10 11.95
C VAL A 765 -4.61 4.84 11.79
N LEU A 766 -4.44 4.39 10.56
CA LEU A 766 -3.39 3.46 10.14
C LEU A 766 -2.23 4.27 9.54
N HIS A 767 -1.08 4.29 10.21
CA HIS A 767 0.09 5.03 9.76
C HIS A 767 1.21 4.06 9.37
N ILE A 768 1.57 4.04 8.09
CA ILE A 768 2.61 3.16 7.55
C ILE A 768 3.81 4.02 7.18
N ILE A 769 4.95 3.75 7.80
CA ILE A 769 6.22 4.43 7.54
C ILE A 769 7.19 3.41 6.95
N HIS A 770 7.62 3.66 5.73
CA HIS A 770 8.53 2.74 5.04
C HIS A 770 9.90 2.73 5.72
N ASP A 771 10.36 1.56 6.18
CA ASP A 771 11.68 1.41 6.82
C ASP A 771 12.80 1.38 5.76
N PRO A 772 13.73 2.35 5.76
CA PRO A 772 14.89 2.34 4.87
C PRO A 772 15.77 1.08 5.03
N GLY A 773 15.82 0.48 6.22
CA GLY A 773 16.59 -0.75 6.46
C GLY A 773 15.94 -2.02 5.90
N ILE A 774 14.70 -1.93 5.43
CA ILE A 774 14.00 -3.00 4.75
C ILE A 774 13.89 -2.72 3.25
N TYR A 775 13.85 -1.44 2.87
CA TYR A 775 13.74 -0.99 1.49
C TYR A 775 14.76 -1.67 0.56
N ASN A 776 14.28 -2.13 -0.60
CA ASN A 776 15.10 -2.81 -1.59
C ASN A 776 15.78 -1.82 -2.57
N ALA A 777 16.63 -0.96 -2.00
CA ALA A 777 17.73 -0.25 -2.64
C ALA A 777 18.94 -0.30 -1.69
N ALA A 778 20.16 0.05 -2.14
CA ALA A 778 21.31 0.09 -1.25
C ALA A 778 21.11 1.16 -0.17
N ALA A 779 20.69 0.74 1.03
CA ALA A 779 20.26 1.64 2.08
C ALA A 779 21.45 2.17 2.88
N THR A 780 21.63 3.50 2.90
CA THR A 780 22.50 4.18 3.87
C THR A 780 21.64 4.90 4.91
N LEU A 781 21.80 4.54 6.18
CA LEU A 781 21.15 5.22 7.30
C LEU A 781 22.22 5.93 8.12
N ASP A 782 22.10 7.26 8.30
CA ASP A 782 23.08 8.07 9.03
C ASP A 782 24.53 7.86 8.54
N SER A 783 24.74 7.82 7.21
CA SER A 783 26.03 7.53 6.55
C SER A 783 26.59 6.11 6.78
N THR A 784 25.79 5.20 7.36
CA THR A 784 26.16 3.80 7.57
C THR A 784 25.45 2.91 6.54
N GLU A 785 26.22 2.17 5.76
CA GLU A 785 25.67 1.15 4.84
C GLU A 785 25.02 0.02 5.63
N LEU A 786 23.76 -0.28 5.33
CA LEU A 786 23.02 -1.34 6.00
C LEU A 786 23.31 -2.67 5.31
N ASP A 787 23.68 -3.68 6.10
CA ASP A 787 23.88 -5.04 5.63
C ASP A 787 22.53 -5.76 5.50
N PRO A 788 22.09 -6.20 4.31
CA PRO A 788 20.83 -6.93 4.14
C PRO A 788 20.97 -8.44 4.42
N TYR A 789 22.20 -8.94 4.55
CA TYR A 789 22.49 -10.36 4.62
C TYR A 789 22.47 -10.87 6.06
N HIS A 790 22.19 -12.15 6.22
CA HIS A 790 22.26 -12.87 7.50
C HIS A 790 22.91 -14.24 7.33
N ILE A 791 23.77 -14.63 8.27
CA ILE A 791 24.34 -15.98 8.36
C ILE A 791 23.86 -16.65 9.62
N SER A 792 23.30 -17.84 9.48
CA SER A 792 22.96 -18.72 10.59
C SER A 792 23.91 -19.91 10.61
N ILE A 793 24.55 -20.13 11.77
CA ILE A 793 25.44 -21.26 12.03
C ILE A 793 24.70 -22.26 12.92
N GLY A 794 24.37 -23.41 12.34
CA GLY A 794 23.53 -24.43 12.96
C GLY A 794 24.19 -25.22 14.09
N PRO A 795 23.49 -26.25 14.60
CA PRO A 795 24.04 -27.17 15.58
C PRO A 795 25.16 -28.04 14.98
N VAL A 796 25.90 -28.71 15.86
CA VAL A 796 26.94 -29.69 15.47
C VAL A 796 26.28 -30.88 14.78
N LYS A 797 26.75 -31.23 13.58
CA LYS A 797 26.31 -32.46 12.89
C LYS A 797 27.25 -33.62 13.13
N THR A 798 28.56 -33.35 13.06
CA THR A 798 29.59 -34.35 13.30
C THR A 798 30.69 -33.73 14.14
N SER A 799 31.04 -34.40 15.23
CA SER A 799 32.21 -34.10 16.04
C SER A 799 32.93 -35.39 16.34
N PHE A 800 34.21 -35.43 16.00
CA PHE A 800 35.07 -36.56 16.34
C PHE A 800 36.49 -36.07 16.60
N ALA A 801 37.12 -36.67 17.62
CA ALA A 801 38.51 -36.44 17.95
C ALA A 801 39.27 -37.73 17.66
N TYR A 802 40.38 -37.65 16.92
CA TYR A 802 41.22 -38.79 16.63
C TYR A 802 42.69 -38.43 16.73
N ARG A 803 43.51 -39.48 16.89
CA ARG A 803 44.95 -39.36 16.95
C ARG A 803 45.50 -39.27 15.52
N ALA A 804 46.01 -38.11 15.13
CA ALA A 804 46.78 -37.97 13.90
C ALA A 804 48.24 -38.27 14.22
N GLY A 805 48.76 -39.40 13.75
CA GLY A 805 50.18 -39.71 13.87
C GLY A 805 50.95 -39.12 12.70
N GLY A 806 51.63 -38.00 12.90
CA GLY A 806 52.54 -37.44 11.89
C GLY A 806 53.21 -36.14 12.34
N GLU A 807 54.52 -36.03 12.08
CA GLU A 807 55.29 -34.77 12.17
C GLU A 807 54.80 -33.80 11.08
N GLU A 808 54.53 -32.54 11.46
CA GLU A 808 54.28 -31.44 10.51
C GLU A 808 55.60 -31.08 9.80
N SER A 809 55.61 -31.18 8.46
CA SER A 809 56.67 -30.63 7.60
C SER A 809 56.46 -29.15 7.30
#